data_AF-A0A1E4SV79-F1
#
_entry.id   AF-A0A1E4SV79-F1
#
_cell.length_a   1.000
_cell.length_b   1.000
_cell.length_c   1.000
_cell.angle_alpha   90.00
_cell.angle_beta   90.00
_cell.angle_gamma   90.00
#
_symmetry.space_group_name_H-M   'P 1'
#
loop_
_entity.id
_entity.type
_entity.pdbx_description
1 polymer ?
#
loop_
_entity_poly.entity_id
_entity_poly.type
_entity_poly.pdbx_seq_one_letter_code
_entity_poly.pdbx_strand_id
1 'polypeptide(L)'
;MQNLPIDQLTIAFEAHPKPETQSYSYGTAGFRMHASKLDSVVFKVGILAALRSKLLNSQTIGIMVTASHNPPEDNGVKIVDPMGEMLPQEWEPLATELANAESFDTFVEVLQKIVHFGNIDLSKTANVIIARDTRESGPSLVSSAKDGVFSIDSGAIWKDFGELTTPQLHYLTRSSNDSSFGVATETGYNDKLVNTLEKILKLWGINEPLEITVDAANGIGSPKLINLKSDLINCTVVNSDIQDPHALNVNCGADYVKTNQKLPANVNDPIPFKLYSSFDGDADRVIFYYVDDQSNFRLLDGDRIATLLATFISTLLSNLNESISSQLKLGIVQTAYANGSSTKYIESTLKVPVSFTPTGVKHLHHKAQEYDIGVYFEANGHGTVVFSQHYTNLLANYKTSDKEELKSLETLKSLVDLINQTVGDSISDLFAVLVALKITNQSSADWSSSYRDLPNRLFKVVVKDRFLYKTINAERELSHPIGLQDKINAVVSKYDQGRSFVRASGTEDAVRVYAEADTVEHCIELGEAVCQLVRESTTPARSLLSSLPQDILSNVFSNLNTTDLLSLTKSSRRFSMIAQPLLFRSIKLTNESTKDQGTMMVKSTLISSFKGFLQFVYSILNQNDLGPLVEELKFDDLDRSIQYIKLSSVTDSGRSGRSNYWNLKISEVLSIYELEHLSGNLPFDLTDMTLFDCLVILLNYTTNLKKLFVPSLNLRQIDAISSSLDSLQDLTITLKHDESSMNVNQFADLKSLKKLTIQFESGSDKLLSHLSDVLYKSGILKNLDSLELIYLKLDFNEVILPTWISFFSNLPSSTSVFQSLKSFKMYDCQFDDQQVTLIKHLIKCIPFQQITSLYLKIFEYSHKSKRHQSESLSHFEKHENFTLNLLSPYITSLKSLTLKPTKNCLQCQFQSIVQFLTNHHNLHHLSISMHTLNSQNFHHLNTIISQTQKQLKSLVLFDENMHMKLINSFKSWYVHQNELKFDSYKNFEIEVAAQDKEESVYTYNSATFEKFNKNYESLLILLWKSILADYKLDELMSLVGCIDGGFKLYGFNFRVVKERKLIQVYVCESVGYKDVMFHY
;
A
#
# COMPACT_ATOMS: atom_id res chain seq x y z
N MET A 1 -25.44 -16.64 3.12
CA MET A 1 -24.13 -16.28 3.72
C MET A 1 -24.40 -16.05 5.19
N GLN A 2 -23.73 -16.77 6.09
CA GLN A 2 -23.88 -16.54 7.52
C GLN A 2 -23.20 -15.22 7.88
N ASN A 3 -23.87 -14.40 8.67
CA ASN A 3 -23.37 -13.09 9.07
C ASN A 3 -22.52 -13.22 10.35
N LEU A 4 -21.48 -12.39 10.48
CA LEU A 4 -20.72 -12.24 11.72
C LEU A 4 -21.65 -11.78 12.87
N PRO A 5 -21.39 -12.16 14.13
CA PRO A 5 -22.17 -11.73 15.29
C PRO A 5 -21.81 -10.29 15.69
N ILE A 6 -22.25 -9.32 14.89
CA ILE A 6 -21.85 -7.90 15.00
C ILE A 6 -22.11 -7.32 16.41
N ASP A 7 -23.25 -7.62 17.03
CA ASP A 7 -23.59 -7.06 18.35
C ASP A 7 -22.61 -7.53 19.45
N GLN A 8 -22.26 -8.82 19.46
CA GLN A 8 -21.30 -9.40 20.41
C GLN A 8 -19.89 -8.87 20.15
N LEU A 9 -19.49 -8.79 18.88
CA LEU A 9 -18.21 -8.24 18.47
C LEU A 9 -18.06 -6.77 18.85
N THR A 10 -19.14 -5.98 18.79
CA THR A 10 -19.11 -4.55 19.16
C THR A 10 -18.79 -4.39 20.64
N ILE A 11 -19.54 -5.08 21.50
CA ILE A 11 -19.36 -5.03 22.96
C ILE A 11 -17.95 -5.49 23.36
N ALA A 12 -17.48 -6.59 22.77
CA ALA A 12 -16.16 -7.12 23.09
C ALA A 12 -15.02 -6.23 22.55
N PHE A 13 -15.18 -5.64 21.36
CA PHE A 13 -14.18 -4.73 20.79
C PHE A 13 -14.02 -3.46 21.63
N GLU A 14 -15.12 -2.90 22.15
CA GLU A 14 -15.08 -1.74 23.05
C GLU A 14 -14.41 -2.04 24.40
N ALA A 15 -14.51 -3.28 24.89
CA ALA A 15 -13.87 -3.72 26.13
C ALA A 15 -12.33 -3.87 26.01
N HIS A 16 -11.82 -4.03 24.78
CA HIS A 16 -10.39 -4.27 24.49
C HIS A 16 -9.79 -3.23 23.53
N PRO A 17 -9.75 -1.94 23.93
CA PRO A 17 -9.32 -0.85 23.05
C PRO A 17 -7.85 -0.99 22.65
N LYS A 18 -7.56 -0.70 21.38
CA LYS A 18 -6.19 -0.63 20.87
C LYS A 18 -5.49 0.64 21.41
N PRO A 19 -4.31 0.55 22.05
CA PRO A 19 -3.49 1.72 22.38
C PRO A 19 -3.16 2.59 21.16
N GLU A 20 -3.28 3.92 21.30
CA GLU A 20 -2.95 4.88 20.24
C GLU A 20 -1.50 4.74 19.76
N THR A 21 -1.24 4.94 18.46
CA THR A 21 0.10 4.96 17.83
C THR A 21 0.89 3.64 17.84
N GLN A 22 0.32 2.54 18.34
CA GLN A 22 1.00 1.24 18.35
C GLN A 22 0.73 0.45 17.06
N SER A 23 1.80 0.00 16.42
CA SER A 23 1.75 -0.98 15.33
C SER A 23 2.21 -2.35 15.84
N TYR A 24 1.53 -3.39 15.37
CA TYR A 24 1.80 -4.79 15.73
C TYR A 24 2.27 -5.58 14.51
N SER A 25 3.06 -6.62 14.73
CA SER A 25 3.43 -7.59 13.70
C SER A 25 3.48 -8.98 14.31
N TYR A 26 2.84 -9.94 13.64
CA TYR A 26 2.93 -11.34 14.01
C TYR A 26 4.25 -11.89 13.45
N GLY A 27 5.21 -12.18 14.33
CA GLY A 27 6.51 -12.73 13.95
C GLY A 27 6.55 -14.25 14.04
N THR A 28 7.75 -14.82 13.89
CA THR A 28 8.00 -16.26 13.98
C THR A 28 7.45 -16.91 15.26
N ALA A 29 7.42 -16.15 16.35
CA ALA A 29 6.99 -16.62 17.67
C ALA A 29 5.71 -15.92 18.18
N GLY A 30 4.85 -15.45 17.26
CA GLY A 30 3.62 -14.73 17.56
C GLY A 30 3.81 -13.24 17.79
N PHE A 31 2.88 -12.63 18.53
CA PHE A 31 3.03 -11.25 19.00
C PHE A 31 3.81 -11.26 20.32
N ARG A 32 4.83 -10.41 20.44
CA ARG A 32 5.61 -10.23 21.68
C ARG A 32 5.95 -8.76 21.87
N MET A 33 5.70 -8.24 23.06
CA MET A 33 6.00 -6.86 23.47
C MET A 33 5.73 -6.71 24.97
N HIS A 34 5.93 -5.49 25.48
CA HIS A 34 5.54 -5.14 26.83
C HIS A 34 4.08 -5.49 27.14
N ALA A 35 3.83 -6.16 28.26
CA ALA A 35 2.54 -6.79 28.56
C ALA A 35 1.35 -5.83 28.55
N SER A 36 1.55 -4.59 28.99
CA SER A 36 0.51 -3.54 29.02
C SER A 36 -0.05 -3.16 27.64
N LYS A 37 0.57 -3.61 26.55
CA LYS A 37 0.15 -3.33 25.16
C LYS A 37 -0.53 -4.51 24.48
N LEU A 38 -0.71 -5.63 25.17
CA LEU A 38 -1.15 -6.88 24.55
C LEU A 38 -2.64 -7.18 24.65
N ASP A 39 -3.40 -6.49 25.50
CA ASP A 39 -4.83 -6.80 25.74
C ASP A 39 -5.65 -6.91 24.44
N SER A 40 -5.70 -5.83 23.65
CA SER A 40 -6.40 -5.81 22.35
C SER A 40 -5.88 -6.85 21.36
N VAL A 41 -4.58 -7.13 21.39
CA VAL A 41 -3.94 -8.11 20.50
C VAL A 41 -4.37 -9.53 20.87
N VAL A 42 -4.33 -9.88 22.15
CA VAL A 42 -4.67 -11.21 22.64
C VAL A 42 -6.17 -11.49 22.48
N PHE A 43 -7.02 -10.48 22.68
CA PHE A 43 -8.44 -10.53 22.32
C PHE A 43 -8.64 -10.92 20.85
N LYS A 44 -8.00 -10.21 19.93
CA LYS A 44 -8.09 -10.49 18.49
C LYS A 44 -7.49 -11.84 18.10
N VAL A 45 -6.46 -12.30 18.80
CA VAL A 45 -5.90 -13.65 18.62
C VAL A 45 -6.87 -14.74 19.08
N GLY A 46 -7.65 -14.51 20.15
CA GLY A 46 -8.75 -15.39 20.55
C GLY A 46 -9.77 -15.59 19.43
N ILE A 47 -10.19 -14.49 18.78
CA ILE A 47 -11.08 -14.55 17.61
C ILE A 47 -10.45 -15.35 16.47
N LEU A 48 -9.18 -15.06 16.15
CA LEU A 48 -8.48 -15.74 15.08
C LEU A 48 -8.35 -17.25 15.32
N ALA A 49 -8.06 -17.67 16.56
CA ALA A 49 -7.98 -19.08 16.95
C ALA A 49 -9.33 -19.79 16.80
N ALA A 50 -10.43 -19.14 17.19
CA ALA A 50 -11.77 -19.69 17.00
C ALA A 50 -12.14 -19.82 15.52
N LEU A 51 -11.83 -18.81 14.69
CA LEU A 51 -12.02 -18.89 13.23
C LEU A 51 -11.16 -19.99 12.61
N ARG A 52 -9.90 -20.14 13.06
CA ARG A 52 -8.98 -21.20 12.61
C ARG A 52 -9.52 -22.59 12.96
N SER A 53 -10.09 -22.77 14.15
CA SER A 53 -10.74 -24.02 14.56
C SER A 53 -11.94 -24.35 13.67
N LYS A 54 -12.84 -23.38 13.42
CA LYS A 54 -14.00 -23.54 12.54
C LYS A 54 -13.60 -23.94 11.12
N LEU A 55 -12.55 -23.30 10.59
CA LEU A 55 -11.99 -23.65 9.27
C LEU A 55 -11.56 -25.12 9.23
N LEU A 56 -10.81 -25.57 10.24
CA LEU A 56 -10.26 -26.91 10.34
C LEU A 56 -11.25 -27.92 10.93
N ASN A 57 -12.54 -27.78 10.60
CA ASN A 57 -13.60 -28.70 11.00
C ASN A 57 -13.70 -28.92 12.52
N SER A 58 -13.61 -27.84 13.30
CA SER A 58 -13.70 -27.87 14.77
C SER A 58 -12.55 -28.63 15.44
N GLN A 59 -11.43 -28.82 14.76
CA GLN A 59 -10.19 -29.29 15.39
C GLN A 59 -9.74 -28.32 16.48
N THR A 60 -9.12 -28.87 17.52
CA THR A 60 -8.62 -28.13 18.67
C THR A 60 -7.45 -27.23 18.25
N ILE A 61 -7.56 -25.94 18.56
CA ILE A 61 -6.49 -24.95 18.38
C ILE A 61 -5.94 -24.55 19.74
N GLY A 62 -4.62 -24.49 19.89
CA GLY A 62 -3.96 -24.02 21.09
C GLY A 62 -3.63 -22.53 21.04
N ILE A 63 -3.68 -21.87 22.21
CA ILE A 63 -3.15 -20.53 22.43
C ILE A 63 -2.13 -20.61 23.56
N MET A 64 -0.88 -20.18 23.33
CA MET A 64 0.13 -20.07 24.39
C MET A 64 0.39 -18.61 24.70
N VAL A 65 0.20 -18.21 25.96
CA VAL A 65 0.54 -16.88 26.47
C VAL A 65 1.91 -16.93 27.14
N THR A 66 2.93 -16.41 26.45
CA THR A 66 4.31 -16.37 26.95
C THR A 66 5.19 -15.47 26.08
N ALA A 67 6.26 -14.91 26.67
CA ALA A 67 7.38 -14.33 25.94
C ALA A 67 8.71 -15.11 26.09
N SER A 68 8.69 -16.36 26.56
CA SER A 68 9.89 -17.24 26.59
C SER A 68 11.06 -16.56 27.34
N HIS A 69 12.22 -16.41 26.72
CA HIS A 69 13.44 -15.77 27.24
C HIS A 69 13.38 -14.25 27.51
N ASN A 70 12.31 -13.55 27.11
CA ASN A 70 12.19 -12.10 27.30
C ASN A 70 12.19 -11.69 28.80
N PRO A 71 12.50 -10.43 29.14
CA PRO A 71 12.37 -9.89 30.49
C PRO A 71 10.95 -10.03 31.07
N PRO A 72 10.78 -10.08 32.41
CA PRO A 72 9.48 -10.31 33.07
C PRO A 72 8.32 -9.41 32.64
N GLU A 73 8.60 -8.14 32.33
CA GLU A 73 7.62 -7.12 31.97
C GLU A 73 6.99 -7.30 30.57
N ASP A 74 7.63 -8.09 29.71
CA ASP A 74 7.09 -8.48 28.42
C ASP A 74 6.07 -9.62 28.57
N ASN A 75 5.23 -9.81 27.56
CA ASN A 75 4.51 -11.07 27.36
C ASN A 75 4.30 -11.29 25.85
N GLY A 76 3.55 -12.32 25.48
CA GLY A 76 3.25 -12.60 24.10
C GLY A 76 2.16 -13.64 23.94
N VAL A 77 1.75 -13.86 22.70
CA VAL A 77 0.75 -14.86 22.35
C VAL A 77 1.08 -15.52 21.01
N LYS A 78 1.00 -16.85 20.98
CA LYS A 78 1.19 -17.69 19.78
C LYS A 78 0.03 -18.67 19.63
N ILE A 79 -0.32 -18.97 18.38
CA ILE A 79 -1.35 -19.96 18.02
C ILE A 79 -0.66 -21.27 17.64
N VAL A 80 -1.21 -22.37 18.14
CA VAL A 80 -0.79 -23.74 17.89
C VAL A 80 -1.88 -24.44 17.08
N ASP A 81 -1.54 -24.88 15.88
CA ASP A 81 -2.43 -25.57 14.96
C ASP A 81 -2.61 -27.06 15.33
N PRO A 82 -3.51 -27.81 14.70
CA PRO A 82 -4.02 -29.07 15.24
C PRO A 82 -3.02 -30.18 15.50
N MET A 83 -1.97 -30.32 14.68
CA MET A 83 -0.91 -31.32 14.90
C MET A 83 0.20 -30.78 15.81
N GLY A 84 -0.06 -29.66 16.49
CA GLY A 84 0.84 -28.97 17.40
C GLY A 84 1.91 -28.14 16.68
N GLU A 85 1.81 -27.95 15.37
CA GLU A 85 2.61 -27.02 14.61
C GLU A 85 2.26 -25.56 14.95
N MET A 86 3.14 -24.63 14.60
CA MET A 86 2.81 -23.22 14.69
C MET A 86 1.85 -22.80 13.57
N LEU A 87 1.13 -21.68 13.79
CA LEU A 87 0.28 -21.06 12.77
C LEU A 87 0.98 -20.95 11.40
N PRO A 88 0.33 -21.35 10.28
CA PRO A 88 0.92 -21.27 8.94
C PRO A 88 1.25 -19.83 8.53
N GLN A 89 2.33 -19.67 7.74
CA GLN A 89 2.85 -18.35 7.37
C GLN A 89 1.84 -17.48 6.62
N GLU A 90 0.97 -18.09 5.81
CA GLU A 90 -0.09 -17.36 5.08
C GLU A 90 -1.13 -16.70 6.00
N TRP A 91 -1.21 -17.11 7.27
CA TRP A 91 -2.12 -16.54 8.29
C TRP A 91 -1.48 -15.42 9.11
N GLU A 92 -0.15 -15.29 9.12
CA GLU A 92 0.55 -14.26 9.90
C GLU A 92 0.22 -12.83 9.43
N PRO A 93 0.12 -12.54 8.12
CA PRO A 93 -0.34 -11.22 7.65
C PRO A 93 -1.79 -10.93 8.06
N LEU A 94 -2.66 -11.93 8.05
CA LEU A 94 -4.05 -11.78 8.48
C LEU A 94 -4.15 -11.49 9.98
N ALA A 95 -3.36 -12.19 10.80
CA ALA A 95 -3.24 -11.91 12.24
C ALA A 95 -2.74 -10.49 12.49
N THR A 96 -1.71 -10.07 11.72
CA THR A 96 -1.13 -8.72 11.79
C THR A 96 -2.14 -7.64 11.41
N GLU A 97 -2.86 -7.83 10.31
CA GLU A 97 -3.90 -6.90 9.85
C GLU A 97 -5.03 -6.79 10.88
N LEU A 98 -5.49 -7.92 11.42
CA LEU A 98 -6.51 -7.95 12.46
C LEU A 98 -6.08 -7.20 13.72
N ALA A 99 -4.86 -7.48 14.23
CA ALA A 99 -4.29 -6.79 15.38
C ALA A 99 -4.23 -5.27 15.20
N ASN A 100 -3.91 -4.81 13.98
CA ASN A 100 -3.74 -3.38 13.67
C ASN A 100 -5.05 -2.63 13.37
N ALA A 101 -6.19 -3.32 13.20
CA ALA A 101 -7.48 -2.66 12.97
C ALA A 101 -7.82 -1.68 14.10
N GLU A 102 -8.09 -0.41 13.72
CA GLU A 102 -8.22 0.73 14.63
C GLU A 102 -9.66 1.08 14.95
N SER A 103 -10.54 1.03 13.95
CA SER A 103 -11.98 1.24 14.13
C SER A 103 -12.73 -0.08 14.07
N PHE A 104 -13.91 -0.11 14.67
CA PHE A 104 -14.80 -1.27 14.60
C PHE A 104 -15.13 -1.66 13.14
N ASP A 105 -15.37 -0.68 12.26
CA ASP A 105 -15.64 -0.93 10.84
C ASP A 105 -14.46 -1.65 10.16
N THR A 106 -13.23 -1.15 10.35
CA THR A 106 -12.03 -1.81 9.79
C THR A 106 -11.81 -3.20 10.38
N PHE A 107 -12.10 -3.38 11.67
CA PHE A 107 -12.02 -4.68 12.33
C PHE A 107 -12.99 -5.70 11.72
N VAL A 108 -14.24 -5.30 11.49
CA VAL A 108 -15.25 -6.15 10.83
C VAL A 108 -14.86 -6.45 9.38
N GLU A 109 -14.36 -5.48 8.62
CA GLU A 109 -13.88 -5.69 7.24
C GLU A 109 -12.77 -6.75 7.19
N VAL A 110 -11.80 -6.68 8.11
CA VAL A 110 -10.71 -7.66 8.20
C VAL A 110 -11.25 -9.04 8.61
N LEU A 111 -12.19 -9.13 9.54
CA LEU A 111 -12.84 -10.40 9.88
C LEU A 111 -13.58 -11.02 8.69
N GLN A 112 -14.32 -10.21 7.91
CA GLN A 112 -14.99 -10.67 6.70
C GLN A 112 -13.98 -11.17 5.66
N LYS A 113 -12.85 -10.47 5.52
CA LYS A 113 -11.74 -10.89 4.67
C LYS A 113 -11.17 -12.24 5.10
N ILE A 114 -10.95 -12.46 6.40
CA ILE A 114 -10.46 -13.74 6.93
C ILE A 114 -11.45 -14.87 6.69
N VAL A 115 -12.74 -14.63 6.96
CA VAL A 115 -13.82 -15.60 6.71
C VAL A 115 -13.89 -15.96 5.23
N HIS A 116 -13.77 -14.98 4.34
CA HIS A 116 -13.76 -15.21 2.89
C HIS A 116 -12.49 -15.93 2.42
N PHE A 117 -11.32 -15.53 2.91
CA PHE A 117 -10.03 -16.13 2.58
C PHE A 117 -10.00 -17.64 2.91
N GLY A 118 -10.49 -18.01 4.10
CA GLY A 118 -10.56 -19.40 4.52
C GLY A 118 -11.79 -20.16 4.03
N ASN A 119 -12.78 -19.50 3.40
CA ASN A 119 -14.11 -20.06 3.18
C ASN A 119 -14.70 -20.68 4.48
N ILE A 120 -14.62 -19.92 5.57
CA ILE A 120 -14.89 -20.39 6.93
C ILE A 120 -16.41 -20.54 7.13
N ASP A 121 -16.84 -21.73 7.53
CA ASP A 121 -18.20 -21.99 7.98
C ASP A 121 -18.39 -21.54 9.43
N LEU A 122 -19.04 -20.39 9.62
CA LEU A 122 -19.25 -19.78 10.93
C LEU A 122 -20.15 -20.60 11.86
N SER A 123 -20.96 -21.53 11.32
CA SER A 123 -21.89 -22.36 12.11
C SER A 123 -21.24 -23.53 12.82
N LYS A 124 -20.02 -23.92 12.45
CA LYS A 124 -19.27 -24.95 13.16
C LYS A 124 -18.89 -24.46 14.55
N THR A 125 -18.84 -25.32 15.55
CA THR A 125 -18.38 -24.95 16.89
C THR A 125 -16.85 -24.84 16.93
N ALA A 126 -16.30 -23.76 17.47
CA ALA A 126 -14.86 -23.65 17.72
C ALA A 126 -14.44 -24.50 18.94
N ASN A 127 -13.26 -25.09 18.88
CA ASN A 127 -12.61 -25.80 19.99
C ASN A 127 -11.22 -25.20 20.23
N VAL A 128 -11.06 -24.54 21.37
CA VAL A 128 -9.85 -23.78 21.71
C VAL A 128 -9.37 -24.16 23.10
N ILE A 129 -8.07 -24.47 23.21
CA ILE A 129 -7.39 -24.67 24.48
C ILE A 129 -6.35 -23.58 24.68
N ILE A 130 -6.10 -23.20 25.93
CA ILE A 130 -5.13 -22.16 26.27
C ILE A 130 -4.27 -22.60 27.45
N ALA A 131 -3.03 -22.13 27.47
CA ALA A 131 -2.17 -22.15 28.63
C ALA A 131 -1.26 -20.91 28.66
N ARG A 132 -0.59 -20.70 29.79
CA ARG A 132 0.32 -19.58 30.01
C ARG A 132 1.58 -20.00 30.76
N ASP A 133 2.61 -19.17 30.70
CA ASP A 133 3.75 -19.23 31.61
C ASP A 133 3.46 -18.53 32.97
N THR A 134 4.50 -18.30 33.77
CA THR A 134 4.43 -17.71 35.11
C THR A 134 4.41 -16.17 35.14
N ARG A 135 4.34 -15.49 33.98
CA ARG A 135 4.33 -14.01 33.95
C ARG A 135 3.10 -13.44 34.65
N GLU A 136 3.31 -12.36 35.40
CA GLU A 136 2.27 -11.65 36.17
C GLU A 136 1.05 -11.27 35.32
N SER A 137 1.27 -10.84 34.08
CA SER A 137 0.22 -10.42 33.14
C SER A 137 -0.59 -11.57 32.54
N GLY A 138 -0.13 -12.82 32.67
CA GLY A 138 -0.71 -14.00 32.02
C GLY A 138 -2.21 -14.20 32.29
N PRO A 139 -2.68 -14.20 33.56
CA PRO A 139 -4.10 -14.37 33.87
C PRO A 139 -5.02 -13.36 33.18
N SER A 140 -4.62 -12.07 33.11
CA SER A 140 -5.42 -11.04 32.43
C SER A 140 -5.50 -11.30 30.93
N LEU A 141 -4.37 -11.65 30.30
CA LEU A 141 -4.33 -11.90 28.85
C LEU A 141 -5.11 -13.18 28.47
N VAL A 142 -5.13 -14.21 29.32
CA VAL A 142 -5.99 -15.38 29.14
C VAL A 142 -7.47 -14.98 29.12
N SER A 143 -7.88 -14.02 29.97
CA SER A 143 -9.24 -13.46 29.93
C SER A 143 -9.53 -12.77 28.60
N SER A 144 -8.62 -11.92 28.10
CA SER A 144 -8.80 -11.24 26.81
C SER A 144 -8.96 -12.25 25.66
N ALA A 145 -8.15 -13.31 25.62
CA ALA A 145 -8.27 -14.38 24.61
C ALA A 145 -9.65 -15.08 24.69
N LYS A 146 -10.12 -15.33 25.91
CA LYS A 146 -11.44 -15.94 26.15
C LYS A 146 -12.55 -15.06 25.61
N ASP A 147 -12.53 -13.76 25.91
CA ASP A 147 -13.51 -12.79 25.40
C ASP A 147 -13.50 -12.76 23.87
N GLY A 148 -12.31 -12.86 23.26
CA GLY A 148 -12.14 -13.04 21.82
C GLY A 148 -12.87 -14.26 21.27
N VAL A 149 -12.59 -15.45 21.82
CA VAL A 149 -13.23 -16.71 21.39
C VAL A 149 -14.75 -16.64 21.49
N PHE A 150 -15.28 -16.16 22.62
CA PHE A 150 -16.72 -16.12 22.85
C PHE A 150 -17.44 -15.00 22.09
N SER A 151 -16.73 -13.95 21.66
CA SER A 151 -17.31 -12.88 20.82
C SER A 151 -17.64 -13.34 19.39
N ILE A 152 -16.97 -14.38 18.88
CA ILE A 152 -17.22 -14.96 17.56
C ILE A 152 -18.04 -16.25 17.63
N ASP A 153 -17.96 -16.98 18.75
CA ASP A 153 -18.69 -18.21 18.98
C ASP A 153 -19.06 -18.38 20.46
N SER A 154 -20.28 -17.97 20.81
CA SER A 154 -20.82 -18.14 22.16
C SER A 154 -20.93 -19.61 22.60
N GLY A 155 -20.91 -20.56 21.65
CA GLY A 155 -20.96 -21.99 21.90
C GLY A 155 -19.60 -22.68 21.86
N ALA A 156 -18.49 -21.94 21.79
CA ALA A 156 -17.15 -22.50 21.69
C ALA A 156 -16.83 -23.43 22.87
N ILE A 157 -16.15 -24.54 22.56
CA ILE A 157 -15.53 -25.40 23.55
C ILE A 157 -14.23 -24.74 23.98
N TRP A 158 -14.18 -24.28 25.23
CA TRP A 158 -13.03 -23.59 25.81
C TRP A 158 -12.46 -24.39 26.97
N LYS A 159 -11.15 -24.62 26.96
CA LYS A 159 -10.44 -25.23 28.10
C LYS A 159 -9.16 -24.47 28.42
N ASP A 160 -9.11 -23.92 29.62
CA ASP A 160 -7.91 -23.30 30.20
C ASP A 160 -7.15 -24.33 31.03
N PHE A 161 -5.91 -24.62 30.64
CA PHE A 161 -5.02 -25.53 31.36
C PHE A 161 -4.12 -24.82 32.38
N GLY A 162 -4.26 -23.50 32.53
CA GLY A 162 -3.48 -22.71 33.47
C GLY A 162 -2.00 -22.65 33.08
N GLU A 163 -1.14 -22.96 34.05
CA GLU A 163 0.31 -22.84 33.90
C GLU A 163 0.91 -24.10 33.30
N LEU A 164 1.43 -24.00 32.08
CA LEU A 164 2.12 -25.07 31.38
C LEU A 164 3.40 -24.55 30.72
N THR A 165 4.33 -25.47 30.45
CA THR A 165 5.41 -25.18 29.51
C THR A 165 4.83 -25.03 28.09
N THR A 166 5.53 -24.31 27.20
CA THR A 166 5.14 -24.25 25.78
C THR A 166 4.99 -25.65 25.17
N PRO A 167 5.95 -26.58 25.34
CA PRO A 167 5.85 -27.93 24.77
C PRO A 167 4.66 -28.74 25.29
N GLN A 168 4.27 -28.57 26.55
CA GLN A 168 3.08 -29.22 27.11
C GLN A 168 1.81 -28.76 26.41
N LEU A 169 1.63 -27.46 26.13
CA LEU A 169 0.47 -27.01 25.36
C LEU A 169 0.48 -27.63 23.95
N HIS A 170 1.62 -27.61 23.27
CA HIS A 170 1.75 -28.21 21.94
C HIS A 170 1.40 -29.71 21.93
N TYR A 171 1.86 -30.45 22.93
CA TYR A 171 1.48 -31.85 23.14
C TYR A 171 -0.03 -32.00 23.35
N LEU A 172 -0.65 -31.17 24.17
CA LEU A 172 -2.09 -31.21 24.45
C LEU A 172 -2.93 -30.88 23.21
N THR A 173 -2.51 -29.90 22.41
CA THR A 173 -3.17 -29.57 21.15
C THR A 173 -3.13 -30.76 20.20
N ARG A 174 -1.94 -31.35 19.99
CA ARG A 174 -1.79 -32.52 19.10
C ARG A 174 -2.58 -33.72 19.60
N SER A 175 -2.42 -34.11 20.87
CA SER A 175 -3.10 -35.28 21.44
C SER A 175 -4.63 -35.13 21.52
N SER A 176 -5.14 -33.90 21.58
CA SER A 176 -6.59 -33.64 21.50
C SER A 176 -7.15 -33.88 20.09
N ASN A 177 -6.32 -33.79 19.06
CA ASN A 177 -6.70 -34.00 17.66
C ASN A 177 -6.27 -35.37 17.10
N ASP A 178 -5.24 -35.97 17.69
CA ASP A 178 -4.69 -37.27 17.35
C ASP A 178 -4.41 -38.07 18.63
N SER A 179 -5.36 -38.91 19.02
CA SER A 179 -5.25 -39.74 20.22
C SER A 179 -4.16 -40.81 20.12
N SER A 180 -3.65 -41.10 18.92
CA SER A 180 -2.51 -42.02 18.75
C SER A 180 -1.19 -41.40 19.22
N PHE A 181 -1.12 -40.07 19.29
CA PHE A 181 0.06 -39.37 19.78
C PHE A 181 0.21 -39.44 21.31
N GLY A 182 -0.89 -39.54 22.05
CA GLY A 182 -0.89 -39.65 23.51
C GLY A 182 -2.19 -39.22 24.15
N VAL A 183 -2.24 -39.25 25.49
CA VAL A 183 -3.39 -38.81 26.28
C VAL A 183 -3.32 -37.29 26.47
N ALA A 184 -4.39 -36.57 26.12
CA ALA A 184 -4.48 -35.10 26.17
C ALA A 184 -4.64 -34.52 27.59
N THR A 185 -3.69 -34.85 28.48
CA THR A 185 -3.57 -34.32 29.84
C THR A 185 -2.10 -34.07 30.18
N GLU A 186 -1.85 -33.21 31.17
CA GLU A 186 -0.49 -32.99 31.68
C GLU A 186 0.14 -34.29 32.21
N THR A 187 -0.65 -35.11 32.91
CA THR A 187 -0.21 -36.44 33.34
C THR A 187 0.11 -37.33 32.15
N GLY A 188 -0.68 -37.29 31.08
CA GLY A 188 -0.40 -38.04 29.85
C GLY A 188 0.94 -37.68 29.21
N TYR A 189 1.29 -36.39 29.19
CA TYR A 189 2.60 -35.93 28.75
C TYR A 189 3.73 -36.50 29.64
N ASN A 190 3.60 -36.37 30.96
CA ASN A 190 4.59 -36.88 31.91
C ASN A 190 4.76 -38.40 31.80
N ASP A 191 3.65 -39.14 31.80
CA ASP A 191 3.63 -40.60 31.68
C ASP A 191 4.27 -41.04 30.37
N LYS A 192 4.00 -40.37 29.25
CA LYS A 192 4.61 -40.68 27.96
C LYS A 192 6.14 -40.59 28.04
N LEU A 193 6.69 -39.51 28.59
CA LEU A 193 8.13 -39.33 28.73
C LEU A 193 8.76 -40.32 29.72
N VAL A 194 8.21 -40.41 30.94
CA VAL A 194 8.77 -41.23 32.01
C VAL A 194 8.70 -42.72 31.69
N ASN A 195 7.58 -43.21 31.17
CA ASN A 195 7.44 -44.62 30.81
C ASN A 195 8.37 -45.00 29.65
N THR A 196 8.57 -44.10 28.69
CA THR A 196 9.49 -44.32 27.57
C THR A 196 10.95 -44.31 28.04
N LEU A 197 11.31 -43.37 28.92
CA LEU A 197 12.62 -43.33 29.56
C LEU A 197 12.88 -44.62 30.35
N GLU A 198 11.93 -45.05 31.18
CA GLU A 198 12.03 -46.29 31.95
C GLU A 198 12.24 -47.50 31.05
N LYS A 199 11.47 -47.60 29.95
CA LYS A 199 11.59 -48.67 28.96
C LYS A 199 13.02 -48.71 28.38
N ILE A 200 13.57 -47.57 27.99
CA ILE A 200 14.93 -47.48 27.43
C ILE A 200 15.98 -47.87 28.48
N LEU A 201 15.92 -47.32 29.69
CA LEU A 201 16.91 -47.63 30.74
C LEU A 201 16.89 -49.11 31.13
N LYS A 202 15.70 -49.72 31.28
CA LYS A 202 15.56 -51.16 31.53
C LYS A 202 16.12 -52.00 30.39
N LEU A 203 15.89 -51.60 29.14
CA LEU A 203 16.38 -52.32 27.95
C LEU A 203 17.92 -52.39 27.91
N TRP A 204 18.59 -51.34 28.39
CA TRP A 204 20.05 -51.25 28.46
C TRP A 204 20.63 -51.68 29.81
N GLY A 205 19.80 -52.13 30.75
CA GLY A 205 20.24 -52.59 32.08
C GLY A 205 20.80 -51.49 32.97
N ILE A 206 20.42 -50.23 32.74
CA ILE A 206 20.83 -49.08 33.54
C ILE A 206 19.90 -48.98 34.74
N ASN A 207 20.44 -49.19 35.94
CA ASN A 207 19.66 -49.20 37.18
C ASN A 207 19.91 -47.96 38.05
N GLU A 208 21.04 -47.27 37.84
CA GLU A 208 21.31 -46.00 38.50
C GLU A 208 20.49 -44.84 37.91
N PRO A 209 20.06 -43.88 38.74
CA PRO A 209 19.39 -42.68 38.26
C PRO A 209 20.33 -41.81 37.42
N LEU A 210 19.77 -41.13 36.42
CA LEU A 210 20.49 -40.15 35.62
C LEU A 210 20.69 -38.88 36.46
N GLU A 211 21.94 -38.46 36.65
CA GLU A 211 22.28 -37.31 37.48
C GLU A 211 22.38 -36.03 36.64
N ILE A 212 21.74 -34.96 37.11
CA ILE A 212 21.81 -33.65 36.45
C ILE A 212 21.51 -32.51 37.43
N THR A 213 22.07 -31.33 37.17
CA THR A 213 21.60 -30.07 37.79
C THR A 213 21.01 -29.17 36.72
N VAL A 214 19.79 -28.71 36.94
CA VAL A 214 19.03 -27.90 35.99
C VAL A 214 18.74 -26.53 36.58
N ASP A 215 19.21 -25.50 35.91
CA ASP A 215 18.78 -24.12 36.09
C ASP A 215 17.47 -23.91 35.34
N ALA A 216 16.37 -23.71 36.08
CA ALA A 216 15.03 -23.61 35.52
C ALA A 216 14.58 -22.16 35.27
N ALA A 217 15.52 -21.19 35.24
CA ALA A 217 15.29 -19.79 34.89
C ALA A 217 14.24 -19.04 35.72
N ASN A 218 13.88 -19.55 36.90
CA ASN A 218 12.71 -19.14 37.69
C ASN A 218 11.40 -19.19 36.89
N GLY A 219 11.34 -20.04 35.86
CA GLY A 219 10.23 -20.18 34.93
C GLY A 219 9.38 -21.43 35.18
N ILE A 220 8.37 -21.61 34.32
CA ILE A 220 7.39 -22.69 34.46
C ILE A 220 8.01 -24.09 34.35
N GLY A 221 9.18 -24.22 33.71
CA GLY A 221 9.92 -25.49 33.65
C GLY A 221 10.28 -26.06 35.03
N SER A 222 10.47 -25.20 36.04
CA SER A 222 10.82 -25.60 37.41
C SER A 222 9.79 -26.55 38.05
N PRO A 223 8.54 -26.12 38.30
CA PRO A 223 7.55 -26.99 38.93
C PRO A 223 7.22 -28.20 38.04
N LYS A 224 7.31 -28.10 36.71
CA LYS A 224 7.02 -29.21 35.80
C LYS A 224 8.07 -30.31 35.90
N LEU A 225 9.36 -29.95 35.97
CA LEU A 225 10.45 -30.90 36.16
C LEU A 225 10.44 -31.51 37.56
N ILE A 226 10.16 -30.72 38.61
CA ILE A 226 10.04 -31.22 39.99
C ILE A 226 8.87 -32.22 40.11
N ASN A 227 7.73 -31.92 39.48
CA ASN A 227 6.52 -32.73 39.57
C ASN A 227 6.50 -33.96 38.66
N LEU A 228 7.50 -34.14 37.79
CA LEU A 228 7.64 -35.32 36.94
C LEU A 228 7.83 -36.63 37.73
N LYS A 229 8.12 -36.56 39.05
CA LYS A 229 8.09 -37.66 40.04
C LYS A 229 8.65 -38.99 39.49
N SER A 230 9.95 -39.04 39.22
CA SER A 230 10.61 -40.25 38.73
C SER A 230 11.90 -40.53 39.49
N ASP A 231 12.01 -41.74 40.05
CA ASP A 231 13.25 -42.25 40.67
C ASP A 231 14.35 -42.51 39.63
N LEU A 232 14.05 -42.38 38.33
CA LEU A 232 14.99 -42.57 37.22
C LEU A 232 15.94 -41.39 37.05
N ILE A 233 15.64 -40.23 37.66
CA ILE A 233 16.42 -39.01 37.48
C ILE A 233 16.68 -38.36 38.83
N ASN A 234 17.94 -38.22 39.17
CA ASN A 234 18.38 -37.45 40.32
C ASN A 234 18.66 -36.01 39.87
N CYS A 235 17.60 -35.19 39.80
CA CYS A 235 17.65 -33.82 39.31
C CYS A 235 17.71 -32.82 40.47
N THR A 236 18.79 -32.04 40.54
CA THR A 236 18.83 -30.84 41.39
C THR A 236 18.35 -29.63 40.58
N VAL A 237 17.25 -29.01 40.98
CA VAL A 237 16.74 -27.80 40.32
C VAL A 237 17.20 -26.55 41.06
N VAL A 238 17.80 -25.61 40.35
CA VAL A 238 18.18 -24.27 40.83
C VAL A 238 17.43 -23.20 40.03
N ASN A 239 17.40 -21.97 40.55
CA ASN A 239 16.58 -20.88 39.99
C ASN A 239 15.14 -21.36 39.74
N SER A 240 14.46 -21.68 40.83
CA SER A 240 13.14 -22.30 40.84
C SER A 240 12.05 -21.42 41.41
N ASP A 241 12.32 -20.13 41.68
CA ASP A 241 11.40 -19.23 42.35
C ASP A 241 10.36 -18.64 41.39
N ILE A 242 9.28 -19.38 41.19
CA ILE A 242 8.15 -18.94 40.36
C ILE A 242 7.21 -17.96 41.08
N GLN A 243 7.41 -17.72 42.39
CA GLN A 243 6.55 -16.82 43.17
C GLN A 243 6.98 -15.35 42.99
N ASP A 244 8.26 -15.12 42.69
CA ASP A 244 8.76 -13.83 42.24
C ASP A 244 8.83 -13.76 40.71
N PRO A 245 7.82 -13.19 40.03
CA PRO A 245 7.84 -13.07 38.57
C PRO A 245 9.01 -12.21 38.08
N HIS A 246 9.57 -11.32 38.91
CA HIS A 246 10.71 -10.49 38.54
C HIS A 246 12.03 -11.26 38.50
N ALA A 247 12.08 -12.49 39.05
CA ALA A 247 13.24 -13.35 38.98
C ALA A 247 13.35 -14.11 37.64
N LEU A 248 12.29 -14.14 36.84
CA LEU A 248 12.21 -14.86 35.56
C LEU A 248 13.31 -14.41 34.58
N ASN A 249 14.15 -15.36 34.15
CA ASN A 249 15.30 -15.15 33.25
C ASN A 249 16.36 -14.15 33.75
N VAL A 250 16.37 -13.76 35.03
CA VAL A 250 17.31 -12.75 35.55
C VAL A 250 18.61 -13.40 36.00
N ASN A 251 19.69 -13.17 35.23
CA ASN A 251 21.02 -13.74 35.44
C ASN A 251 21.05 -15.29 35.41
N CYS A 252 20.05 -15.91 34.80
CA CYS A 252 19.89 -17.35 34.69
C CYS A 252 19.15 -17.72 33.40
N GLY A 253 19.06 -19.01 33.11
CA GLY A 253 18.36 -19.56 31.95
C GLY A 253 19.22 -19.71 30.69
N ALA A 254 18.67 -20.45 29.72
CA ALA A 254 19.37 -20.87 28.50
C ALA A 254 19.95 -19.69 27.71
N ASP A 255 19.17 -18.62 27.52
CA ASP A 255 19.61 -17.43 26.77
C ASP A 255 20.76 -16.69 27.46
N TYR A 256 20.70 -16.56 28.80
CA TYR A 256 21.77 -15.96 29.59
C TYR A 256 23.06 -16.78 29.47
N VAL A 257 22.97 -18.10 29.67
CA VAL A 257 24.15 -18.98 29.60
C VAL A 257 24.76 -18.99 28.19
N LYS A 258 23.93 -19.11 27.15
CA LYS A 258 24.39 -19.09 25.76
C LYS A 258 25.06 -17.76 25.39
N THR A 259 24.44 -16.64 25.75
CA THR A 259 24.92 -15.31 25.36
C THR A 259 26.16 -14.88 26.14
N ASN A 260 26.22 -15.20 27.43
CA ASN A 260 27.31 -14.76 28.31
C ASN A 260 28.42 -15.80 28.49
N GLN A 261 28.20 -17.05 28.07
CA GLN A 261 29.12 -18.18 28.20
C GLN A 261 29.73 -18.30 29.61
N LYS A 262 28.85 -18.22 30.62
CA LYS A 262 29.20 -18.33 32.04
C LYS A 262 28.08 -18.99 32.83
N LEU A 263 28.41 -19.39 34.05
CA LEU A 263 27.45 -20.02 34.97
C LEU A 263 26.30 -19.06 35.32
N PRO A 264 25.07 -19.57 35.45
CA PRO A 264 23.93 -18.80 35.91
C PRO A 264 24.04 -18.50 37.41
N ALA A 265 23.21 -17.56 37.88
CA ALA A 265 23.03 -17.31 39.30
C ALA A 265 22.69 -18.60 40.05
N ASN A 266 23.05 -18.65 41.34
CA ASN A 266 22.82 -19.80 42.22
C ASN A 266 23.55 -21.11 41.84
N VAL A 267 24.48 -21.05 40.89
CA VAL A 267 25.48 -22.11 40.63
C VAL A 267 26.87 -21.58 41.01
N ASN A 268 27.10 -21.42 42.31
CA ASN A 268 28.30 -20.75 42.83
C ASN A 268 29.51 -21.69 42.97
N ASP A 269 29.28 -22.96 43.32
CA ASP A 269 30.31 -23.98 43.56
C ASP A 269 30.10 -25.19 42.62
N PRO A 270 30.41 -25.05 41.32
CA PRO A 270 30.20 -26.11 40.35
C PRO A 270 31.16 -27.29 40.58
N ILE A 271 30.66 -28.52 40.40
CA ILE A 271 31.47 -29.73 40.51
C ILE A 271 32.19 -29.95 39.17
N PRO A 272 33.53 -30.10 39.13
CA PRO A 272 34.27 -30.38 37.89
C PRO A 272 33.71 -31.58 37.13
N PHE A 273 33.57 -31.42 35.82
CA PHE A 273 33.03 -32.40 34.87
C PHE A 273 31.57 -32.84 35.11
N LYS A 274 30.89 -32.33 36.14
CA LYS A 274 29.45 -32.55 36.29
C LYS A 274 28.70 -31.84 35.17
N LEU A 275 27.73 -32.53 34.58
CA LEU A 275 26.86 -31.94 33.58
C LEU A 275 25.83 -31.03 34.25
N TYR A 276 25.63 -29.86 33.66
CA TYR A 276 24.59 -28.90 34.02
C TYR A 276 23.76 -28.59 32.78
N SER A 277 22.55 -28.11 33.02
CA SER A 277 21.65 -27.65 31.97
C SER A 277 20.90 -26.39 32.41
N SER A 278 20.52 -25.54 31.47
CA SER A 278 19.66 -24.38 31.70
C SER A 278 18.49 -24.42 30.73
N PHE A 279 17.28 -24.23 31.25
CA PHE A 279 16.05 -24.02 30.48
C PHE A 279 15.82 -22.52 30.26
N ASP A 280 14.99 -22.14 29.29
CA ASP A 280 14.41 -20.80 29.24
C ASP A 280 13.06 -20.73 29.96
N GLY A 281 12.50 -19.51 30.08
CA GLY A 281 11.33 -19.23 30.92
C GLY A 281 10.08 -20.09 30.65
N ASP A 282 9.84 -20.52 29.41
CA ASP A 282 8.73 -21.40 29.01
C ASP A 282 9.16 -22.85 28.66
N ALA A 283 10.43 -23.17 28.89
CA ALA A 283 11.07 -24.46 28.69
C ALA A 283 10.98 -25.01 27.25
N ASP A 284 11.09 -24.15 26.24
CA ASP A 284 11.23 -24.56 24.83
C ASP A 284 12.69 -24.56 24.32
N ARG A 285 13.65 -24.17 25.18
CA ARG A 285 15.10 -24.20 24.89
C ARG A 285 15.90 -24.82 26.02
N VAL A 286 16.84 -25.68 25.65
CA VAL A 286 17.80 -26.27 26.57
C VAL A 286 19.25 -26.04 26.12
N ILE A 287 20.10 -25.62 27.06
CA ILE A 287 21.54 -25.49 26.87
C ILE A 287 22.26 -26.28 27.94
N PHE A 288 23.26 -27.06 27.53
CA PHE A 288 24.11 -27.79 28.46
C PHE A 288 25.44 -27.07 28.66
N TYR A 289 26.09 -27.38 29.78
CA TYR A 289 27.43 -26.90 30.08
C TYR A 289 28.07 -27.72 31.20
N TYR A 290 29.37 -27.56 31.37
CA TYR A 290 30.10 -28.03 32.54
C TYR A 290 31.29 -27.11 32.82
N VAL A 291 31.96 -27.33 33.94
CA VAL A 291 33.27 -26.72 34.23
C VAL A 291 34.35 -27.79 34.24
N ASP A 292 35.52 -27.48 33.70
CA ASP A 292 36.67 -28.38 33.81
C ASP A 292 37.37 -28.27 35.18
N ASP A 293 38.43 -29.05 35.38
CA ASP A 293 39.25 -29.07 36.59
C ASP A 293 39.98 -27.74 36.87
N GLN A 294 40.10 -26.88 35.85
CA GLN A 294 40.65 -25.54 35.94
C GLN A 294 39.56 -24.47 36.12
N SER A 295 38.31 -24.88 36.36
CA SER A 295 37.15 -23.98 36.51
C SER A 295 36.82 -23.17 35.25
N ASN A 296 37.24 -23.62 34.06
CA ASN A 296 36.82 -23.00 32.81
C ASN A 296 35.42 -23.49 32.44
N PHE A 297 34.54 -22.56 32.09
CA PHE A 297 33.22 -22.85 31.57
C PHE A 297 33.29 -23.44 30.16
N ARG A 298 32.54 -24.52 29.91
CA ARG A 298 32.46 -25.22 28.62
C ARG A 298 30.99 -25.28 28.18
N LEU A 299 30.68 -24.55 27.11
CA LEU A 299 29.33 -24.51 26.52
C LEU A 299 29.04 -25.78 25.70
N LEU A 300 27.83 -26.31 25.84
CA LEU A 300 27.30 -27.41 25.04
C LEU A 300 25.91 -27.00 24.52
N ASP A 301 25.90 -26.22 23.43
CA ASP A 301 24.69 -25.59 22.90
C ASP A 301 23.86 -26.48 21.95
N GLY A 302 22.87 -25.90 21.27
CA GLY A 302 21.99 -26.66 20.37
C GLY A 302 22.72 -27.43 19.26
N ASP A 303 23.84 -26.93 18.72
CA ASP A 303 24.61 -27.69 17.72
C ASP A 303 25.26 -28.93 18.33
N ARG A 304 25.67 -28.83 19.60
CA ARG A 304 26.22 -29.96 20.37
C ARG A 304 25.15 -31.01 20.65
N ILE A 305 23.92 -30.58 20.94
CA ILE A 305 22.77 -31.47 21.11
C ILE A 305 22.46 -32.17 19.78
N ALA A 306 22.34 -31.42 18.68
CA ALA A 306 22.07 -31.98 17.36
C ALA A 306 23.12 -33.03 16.95
N THR A 307 24.40 -32.70 17.09
CA THR A 307 25.50 -33.61 16.74
C THR A 307 25.56 -34.84 17.65
N LEU A 308 25.27 -34.70 18.95
CA LEU A 308 25.18 -35.83 19.88
C LEU A 308 24.03 -36.77 19.50
N LEU A 309 22.82 -36.24 19.33
CA LEU A 309 21.65 -37.05 19.00
C LEU A 309 21.77 -37.72 17.63
N ALA A 310 22.31 -37.02 16.62
CA ALA A 310 22.58 -37.61 15.32
C ALA A 310 23.63 -38.72 15.39
N THR A 311 24.70 -38.54 16.18
CA THR A 311 25.71 -39.58 16.41
C THR A 311 25.11 -40.79 17.11
N PHE A 312 24.29 -40.57 18.13
CA PHE A 312 23.60 -41.61 18.87
C PHE A 312 22.65 -42.41 17.97
N ILE A 313 21.78 -41.73 17.23
CA ILE A 313 20.85 -42.37 16.28
C ILE A 313 21.62 -43.12 15.20
N SER A 314 22.68 -42.53 14.63
CA SER A 314 23.52 -43.19 13.63
C SER A 314 24.19 -44.44 14.18
N THR A 315 24.61 -44.43 15.45
CA THR A 315 25.19 -45.60 16.11
C THR A 315 24.15 -46.71 16.25
N LEU A 316 22.94 -46.38 16.72
CA LEU A 316 21.84 -47.35 16.82
C LEU A 316 21.45 -47.93 15.45
N LEU A 317 21.42 -47.11 14.40
CA LEU A 317 21.15 -47.56 13.03
C LEU A 317 22.25 -48.48 12.50
N SER A 318 23.51 -48.20 12.82
CA SER A 318 24.64 -49.03 12.39
C SER A 318 24.65 -50.42 13.01
N ASN A 319 23.95 -50.60 14.15
CA ASN A 319 23.74 -51.89 14.79
C ASN A 319 22.60 -52.70 14.15
N LEU A 320 21.77 -52.08 13.30
CA LEU A 320 20.74 -52.77 12.53
C LEU A 320 21.33 -53.38 11.25
N ASN A 321 20.65 -54.40 10.73
CA ASN A 321 20.95 -54.97 9.43
C ASN A 321 21.01 -53.88 8.34
N GLU A 322 22.07 -53.91 7.54
CA GLU A 322 22.33 -52.94 6.47
C GLU A 322 21.15 -52.80 5.50
N SER A 323 20.39 -53.88 5.27
CA SER A 323 19.19 -53.84 4.41
C SER A 323 18.10 -52.92 4.94
N ILE A 324 18.08 -52.65 6.25
CA ILE A 324 17.12 -51.75 6.91
C ILE A 324 17.72 -50.36 7.05
N SER A 325 18.92 -50.25 7.63
CA SER A 325 19.54 -48.97 7.94
C SER A 325 19.84 -48.13 6.71
N SER A 326 20.24 -48.76 5.59
CA SER A 326 20.50 -48.05 4.32
C SER A 326 19.25 -47.43 3.65
N GLN A 327 18.04 -47.84 4.06
CA GLN A 327 16.79 -47.27 3.54
C GLN A 327 16.42 -45.96 4.22
N LEU A 328 17.00 -45.64 5.38
CA LEU A 328 16.63 -44.49 6.19
C LEU A 328 17.62 -43.34 5.98
N LYS A 329 17.09 -42.18 5.61
CA LYS A 329 17.88 -40.96 5.45
C LYS A 329 17.87 -40.13 6.72
N LEU A 330 19.00 -40.11 7.43
CA LEU A 330 19.29 -39.17 8.50
C LEU A 330 19.82 -37.85 7.91
N GLY A 331 19.34 -36.71 8.41
CA GLY A 331 19.84 -35.39 8.03
C GLY A 331 19.84 -34.43 9.22
N ILE A 332 20.72 -33.43 9.17
CA ILE A 332 20.79 -32.37 10.18
C ILE A 332 20.45 -31.02 9.52
N VAL A 333 19.56 -30.26 10.14
CA VAL A 333 19.18 -28.91 9.70
C VAL A 333 19.73 -27.89 10.67
N GLN A 334 20.50 -26.93 10.15
CA GLN A 334 21.12 -25.85 10.92
C GLN A 334 20.69 -24.48 10.37
N THR A 335 20.91 -23.44 11.18
CA THR A 335 20.83 -22.04 10.72
C THR A 335 22.22 -21.49 10.49
N ALA A 336 22.31 -20.28 9.95
CA ALA A 336 23.57 -19.57 9.81
C ALA A 336 24.32 -19.36 11.13
N TYR A 337 23.65 -19.40 12.28
CA TYR A 337 24.28 -19.22 13.61
C TYR A 337 25.06 -20.43 14.10
N ALA A 338 24.91 -21.59 13.44
CA ALA A 338 25.67 -22.77 13.79
C ALA A 338 27.17 -22.52 13.64
N ASN A 339 27.98 -23.04 14.56
CA ASN A 339 29.44 -22.89 14.48
C ASN A 339 29.99 -23.64 13.25
N GLY A 340 30.93 -23.05 12.52
CA GLY A 340 31.51 -23.68 11.33
C GLY A 340 32.16 -25.04 11.63
N SER A 341 32.68 -25.24 12.85
CA SER A 341 33.21 -26.53 13.28
C SER A 341 32.14 -27.61 13.44
N SER A 342 30.93 -27.25 13.87
CA SER A 342 29.83 -28.22 14.00
C SER A 342 29.40 -28.73 12.63
N THR A 343 29.19 -27.82 11.66
CA THR A 343 28.90 -28.18 10.27
C THR A 343 30.01 -29.05 9.67
N LYS A 344 31.27 -28.64 9.85
CA LYS A 344 32.42 -29.41 9.35
C LYS A 344 32.49 -30.81 9.98
N TYR A 345 32.22 -30.94 11.27
CA TYR A 345 32.16 -32.24 11.95
C TYR A 345 31.06 -33.14 11.37
N ILE A 346 29.88 -32.59 11.10
CA ILE A 346 28.77 -33.35 10.52
C ILE A 346 29.13 -33.86 9.11
N GLU A 347 29.64 -32.99 8.25
CA GLU A 347 29.98 -33.34 6.86
C GLU A 347 31.23 -34.24 6.77
N SER A 348 32.26 -33.95 7.59
CA SER A 348 33.56 -34.60 7.46
C SER A 348 33.68 -35.87 8.30
N THR A 349 33.06 -35.90 9.48
CA THR A 349 33.17 -37.02 10.43
C THR A 349 31.92 -37.89 10.41
N LEU A 350 30.73 -37.30 10.60
CA LEU A 350 29.47 -38.08 10.65
C LEU A 350 29.01 -38.56 9.27
N LYS A 351 29.44 -37.87 8.19
CA LYS A 351 29.00 -38.15 6.81
C LYS A 351 27.48 -38.06 6.65
N VAL A 352 26.85 -37.18 7.41
CA VAL A 352 25.41 -36.93 7.37
C VAL A 352 25.14 -35.66 6.54
N PRO A 353 24.10 -35.64 5.67
CA PRO A 353 23.69 -34.44 4.97
C PRO A 353 23.33 -33.29 5.91
N VAL A 354 23.85 -32.09 5.62
CA VAL A 354 23.49 -30.85 6.33
C VAL A 354 22.67 -29.96 5.42
N SER A 355 21.60 -29.37 5.95
CA SER A 355 20.80 -28.36 5.27
C SER A 355 20.76 -27.07 6.06
N PHE A 356 20.83 -25.93 5.37
CA PHE A 356 20.69 -24.62 5.99
C PHE A 356 19.34 -24.00 5.70
N THR A 357 18.71 -23.43 6.74
CA THR A 357 17.47 -22.67 6.62
C THR A 357 17.61 -21.29 7.26
N PRO A 358 16.72 -20.33 6.94
CA PRO A 358 16.55 -19.14 7.75
C PRO A 358 16.31 -19.49 9.23
N THR A 359 16.65 -18.55 10.11
CA THR A 359 16.38 -18.58 11.55
C THR A 359 14.88 -18.73 11.79
N GLY A 360 14.51 -19.50 12.81
CA GLY A 360 13.12 -19.72 13.19
C GLY A 360 12.68 -21.15 12.93
N VAL A 361 12.19 -21.80 13.98
CA VAL A 361 11.91 -23.24 13.98
C VAL A 361 10.86 -23.70 12.97
N LYS A 362 10.03 -22.80 12.43
CA LYS A 362 9.15 -23.10 11.28
C LYS A 362 9.94 -23.58 10.07
N HIS A 363 11.04 -22.89 9.75
CA HIS A 363 11.87 -23.20 8.60
C HIS A 363 12.68 -24.47 8.82
N LEU A 364 13.26 -24.61 10.02
CA LEU A 364 14.03 -25.81 10.39
C LEU A 364 13.14 -27.06 10.36
N HIS A 365 11.96 -26.99 10.98
CA HIS A 365 11.01 -28.11 11.06
C HIS A 365 10.58 -28.59 9.67
N HIS A 366 10.14 -27.67 8.80
CA HIS A 366 9.74 -28.03 7.44
C HIS A 366 10.88 -28.69 6.65
N LYS A 367 12.12 -28.19 6.79
CA LYS A 367 13.27 -28.79 6.11
C LYS A 367 13.65 -30.15 6.71
N ALA A 368 13.48 -30.33 8.02
CA ALA A 368 13.77 -31.58 8.71
C ALA A 368 12.81 -32.71 8.28
N GLN A 369 11.55 -32.38 7.95
CA GLN A 369 10.56 -33.33 7.43
C GLN A 369 10.90 -33.92 6.05
N GLU A 370 11.88 -33.38 5.32
CA GLU A 370 12.37 -33.96 4.06
C GLU A 370 13.24 -35.21 4.27
N TYR A 371 13.68 -35.47 5.52
CA TYR A 371 14.46 -36.64 5.91
C TYR A 371 13.56 -37.69 6.59
N ASP A 372 14.02 -38.95 6.62
CA ASP A 372 13.36 -39.97 7.44
C ASP A 372 13.57 -39.71 8.94
N ILE A 373 14.74 -39.15 9.25
CA ILE A 373 15.12 -38.69 10.59
C ILE A 373 15.73 -37.31 10.42
N GLY A 374 14.97 -36.28 10.76
CA GLY A 374 15.40 -34.89 10.66
C GLY A 374 15.78 -34.35 12.03
N VAL A 375 17.07 -34.19 12.30
CA VAL A 375 17.55 -33.54 13.52
C VAL A 375 17.70 -32.05 13.26
N TYR A 376 17.08 -31.20 14.06
CA TYR A 376 17.24 -29.75 13.91
C TYR A 376 17.34 -29.06 15.25
N PHE A 377 18.37 -28.23 15.41
CA PHE A 377 18.53 -27.35 16.57
C PHE A 377 19.10 -26.01 16.11
N GLU A 378 18.61 -24.93 16.69
CA GLU A 378 19.29 -23.64 16.68
C GLU A 378 20.34 -23.62 17.79
N ALA A 379 21.44 -22.88 17.59
CA ALA A 379 22.50 -22.74 18.60
C ALA A 379 22.02 -22.13 19.93
N ASN A 380 20.81 -21.58 20.00
CA ASN A 380 20.18 -21.09 21.23
C ASN A 380 19.54 -22.20 22.09
N GLY A 381 19.56 -23.45 21.63
CA GLY A 381 19.01 -24.61 22.35
C GLY A 381 17.58 -24.99 21.98
N HIS A 382 16.92 -24.27 21.06
CA HIS A 382 15.60 -24.66 20.55
C HIS A 382 15.78 -25.67 19.41
N GLY A 383 15.21 -26.87 19.56
CA GLY A 383 15.25 -27.89 18.51
C GLY A 383 14.59 -29.18 18.92
N THR A 384 14.52 -30.14 18.01
CA THR A 384 14.05 -31.52 18.27
C THR A 384 14.48 -32.45 17.13
N VAL A 385 14.00 -33.69 17.15
CA VAL A 385 14.13 -34.66 16.06
C VAL A 385 12.74 -35.05 15.56
N VAL A 386 12.54 -35.02 14.25
CA VAL A 386 11.30 -35.49 13.59
C VAL A 386 11.54 -36.80 12.86
N PHE A 387 10.53 -37.67 12.88
CA PHE A 387 10.60 -38.99 12.26
C PHE A 387 9.50 -39.14 11.21
N SER A 388 9.85 -39.63 10.03
CA SER A 388 8.89 -39.83 8.92
C SER A 388 7.97 -41.02 9.19
N GLN A 389 6.83 -41.07 8.49
CA GLN A 389 5.98 -42.26 8.50
C GLN A 389 6.69 -43.48 7.88
N HIS A 390 7.62 -43.25 6.96
CA HIS A 390 8.44 -44.32 6.40
C HIS A 390 9.35 -44.93 7.47
N TYR A 391 10.01 -44.11 8.30
CA TYR A 391 10.81 -44.57 9.44
C TYR A 391 9.98 -45.43 10.41
N THR A 392 8.83 -44.93 10.85
CA THR A 392 7.99 -45.64 11.83
C THR A 392 7.46 -46.97 11.27
N ASN A 393 7.00 -46.99 10.01
CA ASN A 393 6.52 -48.20 9.35
C ASN A 393 7.63 -49.24 9.13
N LEU A 394 8.82 -48.81 8.72
CA LEU A 394 9.93 -49.72 8.46
C LEU A 394 10.36 -50.42 9.75
N LEU A 395 10.57 -49.66 10.84
CA LEU A 395 10.99 -50.22 12.12
C LEU A 395 9.90 -51.08 12.77
N ALA A 396 8.62 -50.72 12.63
CA ALA A 396 7.52 -51.51 13.17
C ALA A 396 7.43 -52.92 12.55
N ASN A 397 7.75 -53.04 11.25
CA ASN A 397 7.72 -54.30 10.52
C ASN A 397 9.01 -55.11 10.64
N TYR A 398 10.11 -54.49 11.04
CA TYR A 398 11.38 -55.18 11.21
C TYR A 398 11.40 -56.03 12.48
N LYS A 399 11.89 -57.26 12.35
CA LYS A 399 12.04 -58.21 13.45
C LYS A 399 13.43 -58.82 13.40
N THR A 400 14.08 -58.88 14.55
CA THR A 400 15.36 -59.54 14.73
C THR A 400 15.30 -60.47 15.94
N SER A 401 16.16 -61.49 15.92
CA SER A 401 16.40 -62.39 17.07
C SER A 401 17.74 -62.11 17.75
N ASP A 402 18.58 -61.25 17.16
CA ASP A 402 19.82 -60.78 17.78
C ASP A 402 19.50 -59.82 18.92
N LYS A 403 20.13 -60.02 20.08
CA LYS A 403 19.82 -59.25 21.29
C LYS A 403 20.29 -57.80 21.22
N GLU A 404 21.45 -57.54 20.64
CA GLU A 404 22.03 -56.18 20.57
C GLU A 404 21.34 -55.37 19.47
N GLU A 405 21.00 -56.02 18.37
CA GLU A 405 20.16 -55.43 17.33
C GLU A 405 18.76 -55.12 17.87
N LEU A 406 18.16 -56.02 18.65
CA LEU A 406 16.85 -55.81 19.27
C LEU A 406 16.86 -54.61 20.22
N LYS A 407 17.92 -54.46 21.03
CA LYS A 407 18.09 -53.27 21.89
C LYS A 407 18.10 -51.99 21.05
N SER A 408 18.87 -51.98 19.97
CA SER A 408 18.99 -50.81 19.09
C SER A 408 17.66 -50.49 18.40
N LEU A 409 16.97 -51.51 17.88
CA LEU A 409 15.66 -51.39 17.25
C LEU A 409 14.59 -50.85 18.21
N GLU A 410 14.49 -51.41 19.41
CA GLU A 410 13.50 -50.98 20.39
C GLU A 410 13.81 -49.58 20.95
N THR A 411 15.08 -49.21 21.04
CA THR A 411 15.48 -47.83 21.40
C THR A 411 15.07 -46.85 20.31
N LEU A 412 15.38 -47.15 19.04
CA LEU A 412 15.00 -46.32 17.89
C LEU A 412 13.48 -46.11 17.78
N LYS A 413 12.68 -47.14 18.06
CA LYS A 413 11.21 -47.01 18.16
C LYS A 413 10.80 -46.11 19.32
N SER A 414 11.41 -46.28 20.48
CA SER A 414 11.10 -45.48 21.67
C SER A 414 11.52 -44.02 21.57
N LEU A 415 12.52 -43.68 20.75
CA LEU A 415 12.89 -42.27 20.51
C LEU A 415 11.75 -41.45 19.89
N VAL A 416 10.83 -42.08 19.15
CA VAL A 416 9.63 -41.44 18.58
C VAL A 416 8.71 -40.87 19.67
N ASP A 417 8.68 -41.53 20.83
CA ASP A 417 7.86 -41.15 21.98
C ASP A 417 8.61 -40.34 23.03
N LEU A 418 9.93 -40.53 23.15
CA LEU A 418 10.77 -39.78 24.07
C LEU A 418 11.03 -38.36 23.57
N ILE A 419 11.28 -38.20 22.27
CA ILE A 419 11.59 -36.91 21.64
C ILE A 419 10.30 -36.24 21.18
N ASN A 420 10.04 -35.02 21.64
CA ASN A 420 8.83 -34.29 21.29
C ASN A 420 8.91 -33.78 19.85
N GLN A 421 8.23 -34.47 18.94
CA GLN A 421 8.24 -34.15 17.51
C GLN A 421 7.44 -32.89 17.14
N THR A 422 6.81 -32.23 18.10
CA THR A 422 5.82 -31.17 17.86
C THR A 422 6.48 -29.79 17.85
N VAL A 423 7.35 -29.55 18.82
CA VAL A 423 8.11 -28.31 19.05
C VAL A 423 9.34 -28.66 19.89
N GLY A 424 10.35 -27.78 19.94
CA GLY A 424 11.47 -28.00 20.85
C GLY A 424 11.01 -28.05 22.30
N ASP A 425 11.55 -28.99 23.06
CA ASP A 425 11.05 -29.37 24.38
C ASP A 425 12.20 -29.66 25.31
N SER A 426 12.45 -28.73 26.24
CA SER A 426 13.64 -28.80 27.08
C SER A 426 13.69 -30.02 27.97
N ILE A 427 12.53 -30.54 28.41
CA ILE A 427 12.46 -31.72 29.29
C ILE A 427 12.69 -32.98 28.46
N SER A 428 12.05 -33.06 27.29
CA SER A 428 12.24 -34.17 26.35
C SER A 428 13.69 -34.25 25.85
N ASP A 429 14.26 -33.12 25.42
CA ASP A 429 15.64 -33.01 24.95
C ASP A 429 16.63 -33.32 26.07
N LEU A 430 16.34 -32.89 27.31
CA LEU A 430 17.12 -33.26 28.49
C LEU A 430 17.22 -34.78 28.63
N PHE A 431 16.10 -35.48 28.55
CA PHE A 431 16.09 -36.94 28.69
C PHE A 431 16.77 -37.62 27.51
N ALA A 432 16.57 -37.13 26.28
CA ALA A 432 17.23 -37.66 25.10
C ALA A 432 18.77 -37.54 25.19
N VAL A 433 19.28 -36.40 25.65
CA VAL A 433 20.72 -36.17 25.86
C VAL A 433 21.27 -37.08 26.97
N LEU A 434 20.61 -37.15 28.12
CA LEU A 434 21.08 -37.99 29.24
C LEU A 434 21.10 -39.48 28.84
N VAL A 435 20.08 -39.94 28.12
CA VAL A 435 20.02 -41.31 27.57
C VAL A 435 21.15 -41.55 26.57
N ALA A 436 21.37 -40.62 25.63
CA ALA A 436 22.43 -40.74 24.63
C ALA A 436 23.81 -40.85 25.29
N LEU A 437 24.13 -39.97 26.24
CA LEU A 437 25.40 -39.98 26.98
C LEU A 437 25.56 -41.26 27.80
N LYS A 438 24.50 -41.70 28.49
CA LYS A 438 24.55 -42.87 29.36
C LYS A 438 24.75 -44.17 28.57
N ILE A 439 24.01 -44.36 27.47
CA ILE A 439 24.11 -45.55 26.62
C ILE A 439 25.44 -45.60 25.87
N THR A 440 25.92 -44.46 25.39
CA THR A 440 27.23 -44.38 24.69
C THR A 440 28.42 -44.31 25.65
N ASN A 441 28.17 -44.28 26.96
CA ASN A 441 29.17 -44.16 28.02
C ASN A 441 30.10 -42.95 27.80
N GLN A 442 29.54 -41.82 27.39
CA GLN A 442 30.26 -40.57 27.19
C GLN A 442 30.14 -39.65 28.40
N SER A 443 31.27 -39.11 28.86
CA SER A 443 31.28 -38.00 29.82
C SER A 443 30.97 -36.66 29.15
N SER A 444 30.73 -35.62 29.95
CA SER A 444 30.59 -34.23 29.49
C SER A 444 31.83 -33.76 28.71
N ALA A 445 33.03 -34.19 29.15
CA ALA A 445 34.29 -33.89 28.48
C ALA A 445 34.44 -34.65 27.14
N ASP A 446 34.05 -35.92 27.09
CA ASP A 446 34.07 -36.70 25.84
C ASP A 446 33.15 -36.07 24.80
N TRP A 447 31.92 -35.74 25.19
CA TRP A 447 30.96 -35.05 24.32
C TRP A 447 31.54 -33.71 23.81
N SER A 448 32.09 -32.89 24.70
CA SER A 448 32.72 -31.61 24.34
C SER A 448 33.89 -31.78 23.38
N SER A 449 34.67 -32.85 23.52
CA SER A 449 35.85 -33.12 22.70
C SER A 449 35.56 -33.57 21.26
N SER A 450 34.32 -33.92 20.93
CA SER A 450 33.92 -34.42 19.60
C SER A 450 34.37 -33.51 18.45
N TYR A 451 34.30 -32.20 18.67
CA TYR A 451 34.92 -31.17 17.84
C TYR A 451 35.21 -29.93 18.69
N ARG A 452 36.04 -29.02 18.20
CA ARG A 452 36.33 -27.75 18.88
C ARG A 452 35.66 -26.61 18.13
N ASP A 453 34.79 -25.86 18.80
CA ASP A 453 34.17 -24.68 18.23
C ASP A 453 35.23 -23.64 17.84
N LEU A 454 35.04 -23.03 16.68
CA LEU A 454 35.77 -21.81 16.35
C LEU A 454 35.38 -20.72 17.36
N PRO A 455 36.34 -19.91 17.84
CA PRO A 455 36.03 -18.65 18.51
C PRO A 455 34.95 -17.88 17.75
N ASN A 456 33.83 -17.61 18.40
CA ASN A 456 32.67 -16.98 17.78
C ASN A 456 32.05 -15.94 18.71
N ARG A 457 31.41 -14.93 18.13
CA ARG A 457 30.75 -13.87 18.87
C ARG A 457 29.56 -13.32 18.09
N LEU A 458 28.47 -13.06 18.83
CA LEU A 458 27.28 -12.40 18.32
C LEU A 458 27.25 -10.94 18.82
N PHE A 459 27.25 -10.01 17.88
CA PHE A 459 27.18 -8.58 18.15
C PHE A 459 25.79 -8.05 17.82
N LYS A 460 25.36 -7.02 18.57
CA LYS A 460 24.15 -6.25 18.30
C LYS A 460 24.54 -4.86 17.80
N VAL A 461 24.02 -4.47 16.63
CA VAL A 461 24.18 -3.12 16.09
C VAL A 461 22.81 -2.48 15.96
N VAL A 462 22.57 -1.42 16.73
CA VAL A 462 21.32 -0.63 16.64
C VAL A 462 21.31 0.12 15.32
N VAL A 463 20.21 0.05 14.59
CA VAL A 463 20.02 0.68 13.28
C VAL A 463 18.71 1.46 13.27
N LYS A 464 18.60 2.50 12.43
CA LYS A 464 17.37 3.30 12.34
C LYS A 464 16.21 2.58 11.69
N ASP A 465 16.51 1.73 10.71
CA ASP A 465 15.53 0.91 10.00
C ASP A 465 16.14 -0.46 9.73
N ARG A 466 15.66 -1.47 10.45
CA ARG A 466 16.09 -2.86 10.31
C ARG A 466 15.60 -3.49 9.00
N PHE A 467 14.51 -3.01 8.41
CA PHE A 467 13.90 -3.59 7.21
C PHE A 467 14.72 -3.32 5.93
N LEU A 468 15.73 -2.47 6.01
CA LEU A 468 16.73 -2.27 4.95
C LEU A 468 17.64 -3.49 4.73
N TYR A 469 17.83 -4.32 5.76
CA TYR A 469 18.75 -5.46 5.74
C TYR A 469 18.01 -6.71 5.30
N LYS A 470 17.89 -6.89 3.99
CA LYS A 470 17.22 -8.05 3.40
C LYS A 470 18.24 -9.13 3.08
N THR A 471 18.00 -10.34 3.53
CA THR A 471 18.93 -11.46 3.37
C THR A 471 18.44 -12.47 2.33
N ILE A 472 19.37 -13.30 1.85
CA ILE A 472 19.17 -14.44 0.96
C ILE A 472 20.02 -15.62 1.45
N ASN A 473 19.94 -16.76 0.76
CA ASN A 473 20.79 -17.93 1.02
C ASN A 473 20.76 -18.40 2.49
N ALA A 474 19.55 -18.67 3.02
CA ALA A 474 19.34 -19.05 4.43
C ALA A 474 19.85 -17.98 5.42
N GLU A 475 19.62 -16.71 5.09
CA GLU A 475 20.07 -15.52 5.85
C GLU A 475 21.59 -15.34 5.98
N ARG A 476 22.40 -16.10 5.24
CA ARG A 476 23.87 -16.05 5.30
C ARG A 476 24.45 -14.86 4.53
N GLU A 477 23.68 -14.29 3.62
CA GLU A 477 24.11 -13.19 2.75
C GLU A 477 23.06 -12.08 2.73
N LEU A 478 23.51 -10.83 2.65
CA LEU A 478 22.67 -9.67 2.41
C LEU A 478 22.46 -9.49 0.91
N SER A 479 21.19 -9.43 0.50
CA SER A 479 20.82 -8.85 -0.80
C SER A 479 20.76 -7.32 -0.73
N HIS A 480 20.41 -6.77 0.43
CA HIS A 480 20.31 -5.33 0.67
C HIS A 480 20.86 -5.00 2.06
N PRO A 481 21.54 -3.85 2.25
CA PRO A 481 21.90 -2.84 1.23
C PRO A 481 22.87 -3.38 0.16
N ILE A 482 22.66 -2.96 -1.10
CA ILE A 482 23.48 -3.39 -2.24
C ILE A 482 24.96 -3.04 -1.99
N GLY A 483 25.85 -4.00 -2.22
CA GLY A 483 27.31 -3.85 -2.05
C GLY A 483 27.82 -4.01 -0.63
N LEU A 484 26.95 -4.08 0.40
CA LEU A 484 27.41 -4.35 1.77
C LEU A 484 27.94 -5.78 1.90
N GLN A 485 27.30 -6.76 1.25
CA GLN A 485 27.76 -8.15 1.29
C GLN A 485 29.16 -8.32 0.69
N ASP A 486 29.47 -7.65 -0.41
CA ASP A 486 30.81 -7.71 -1.02
C ASP A 486 31.89 -7.17 -0.08
N LYS A 487 31.58 -6.11 0.67
CA LYS A 487 32.47 -5.57 1.69
C LYS A 487 32.66 -6.55 2.86
N ILE A 488 31.58 -7.20 3.30
CA ILE A 488 31.66 -8.25 4.33
C ILE A 488 32.57 -9.38 3.84
N ASN A 489 32.35 -9.89 2.63
CA ASN A 489 33.16 -10.94 2.02
C ASN A 489 34.66 -10.53 1.95
N ALA A 490 34.95 -9.29 1.57
CA ALA A 490 36.32 -8.76 1.52
C ALA A 490 36.97 -8.69 2.91
N VAL A 491 36.22 -8.33 3.96
CA VAL A 491 36.73 -8.34 5.35
C VAL A 491 36.96 -9.78 5.82
N VAL A 492 35.99 -10.66 5.62
CA VAL A 492 36.06 -12.07 6.00
C VAL A 492 37.28 -12.76 5.39
N SER A 493 37.60 -12.49 4.12
CA SER A 493 38.73 -13.10 3.41
C SER A 493 40.13 -12.83 4.01
N LYS A 494 40.23 -11.91 4.97
CA LYS A 494 41.49 -11.56 5.64
C LYS A 494 41.82 -12.46 6.83
N TYR A 495 40.86 -13.26 7.29
CA TYR A 495 40.99 -14.07 8.50
C TYR A 495 40.85 -15.55 8.17
N ASP A 496 41.74 -16.37 8.71
CA ASP A 496 41.71 -17.81 8.51
C ASP A 496 40.47 -18.42 9.18
N GLN A 497 39.78 -19.30 8.45
CA GLN A 497 38.47 -19.85 8.85
C GLN A 497 37.45 -18.77 9.23
N GLY A 498 37.64 -17.53 8.73
CA GLY A 498 36.75 -16.42 8.97
C GLY A 498 35.39 -16.67 8.34
N ARG A 499 34.33 -16.43 9.11
CA ARG A 499 32.95 -16.33 8.59
C ARG A 499 32.18 -15.28 9.35
N SER A 500 31.47 -14.42 8.63
CA SER A 500 30.58 -13.43 9.24
C SER A 500 29.38 -13.16 8.36
N PHE A 501 28.23 -12.90 8.98
CA PHE A 501 27.00 -12.51 8.29
C PHE A 501 26.20 -11.53 9.14
N VAL A 502 25.27 -10.83 8.48
CA VAL A 502 24.43 -9.79 9.07
C VAL A 502 22.97 -10.07 8.74
N ARG A 503 22.09 -9.96 9.73
CA ARG A 503 20.64 -10.03 9.52
C ARG A 503 19.86 -9.10 10.45
N ALA A 504 18.67 -8.71 10.03
CA ALA A 504 17.75 -7.95 10.87
C ALA A 504 17.30 -8.78 12.10
N SER A 505 17.19 -8.13 13.25
CA SER A 505 16.55 -8.70 14.44
C SER A 505 15.04 -8.75 14.24
N GLY A 506 14.39 -9.86 14.61
CA GLY A 506 12.92 -9.97 14.52
C GLY A 506 12.17 -9.20 15.61
N THR A 507 12.82 -8.95 16.76
CA THR A 507 12.18 -8.43 17.99
C THR A 507 12.64 -7.02 18.37
N GLU A 508 13.70 -6.50 17.77
CA GLU A 508 14.29 -5.20 18.09
C GLU A 508 14.67 -4.43 16.81
N ASP A 509 14.72 -3.08 16.86
CA ASP A 509 15.28 -2.21 15.80
C ASP A 509 16.82 -2.24 15.79
N ALA A 510 17.35 -3.43 15.54
CA ALA A 510 18.77 -3.72 15.47
C ALA A 510 19.04 -4.78 14.39
N VAL A 511 20.30 -4.87 13.96
CA VAL A 511 20.80 -6.02 13.23
C VAL A 511 21.75 -6.83 14.10
N ARG A 512 21.78 -8.13 13.84
CA ARG A 512 22.69 -9.10 14.46
C ARG A 512 23.86 -9.30 13.51
N VAL A 513 25.07 -9.19 14.03
CA VAL A 513 26.32 -9.50 13.32
C VAL A 513 26.94 -10.70 13.99
N TYR A 514 27.02 -11.83 13.29
CA TYR A 514 27.75 -13.00 13.77
C TYR A 514 29.13 -13.01 13.16
N ALA A 515 30.15 -13.38 13.94
CA ALA A 515 31.51 -13.62 13.44
C ALA A 515 32.11 -14.86 14.12
N GLU A 516 32.88 -15.62 13.35
CA GLU A 516 33.76 -16.69 13.82
C GLU A 516 35.08 -16.66 13.05
N ALA A 517 36.16 -17.10 13.69
CA ALA A 517 37.51 -17.18 13.11
C ALA A 517 38.36 -18.23 13.83
N ASP A 518 39.59 -18.45 13.39
CA ASP A 518 40.57 -19.37 13.99
C ASP A 518 41.01 -19.00 15.43
N THR A 519 41.10 -17.70 15.74
CA THR A 519 41.50 -17.17 17.07
C THR A 519 40.46 -16.23 17.67
N VAL A 520 40.52 -16.01 18.99
CA VAL A 520 39.61 -15.10 19.71
C VAL A 520 39.85 -13.66 19.23
N GLU A 521 41.11 -13.29 19.05
CA GLU A 521 41.55 -11.98 18.58
C GLU A 521 40.99 -11.71 17.17
N HIS A 522 41.22 -12.62 16.21
CA HIS A 522 40.69 -12.47 14.85
C HIS A 522 39.16 -12.45 14.80
N CYS A 523 38.48 -13.24 15.65
CA CYS A 523 37.02 -13.24 15.73
C CYS A 523 36.47 -11.88 16.18
N ILE A 524 37.09 -11.27 17.19
CA ILE A 524 36.71 -9.94 17.68
C ILE A 524 36.98 -8.89 16.60
N GLU A 525 38.17 -8.88 16.01
CA GLU A 525 38.54 -7.93 14.95
C GLU A 525 37.63 -8.03 13.72
N LEU A 526 37.31 -9.26 13.27
CA LEU A 526 36.36 -9.53 12.20
C LEU A 526 34.97 -8.97 12.54
N GLY A 527 34.45 -9.31 13.72
CA GLY A 527 33.13 -8.89 14.17
C GLY A 527 33.01 -7.37 14.30
N GLU A 528 34.02 -6.70 14.85
CA GLU A 528 34.06 -5.24 14.96
C GLU A 528 34.16 -4.55 13.60
N ALA A 529 34.97 -5.07 12.68
CA ALA A 529 35.07 -4.55 11.32
C ALA A 529 33.73 -4.66 10.58
N VAL A 530 33.02 -5.78 10.70
CA VAL A 530 31.68 -5.94 10.09
C VAL A 530 30.65 -5.04 10.79
N CYS A 531 30.70 -4.90 12.11
CA CYS A 531 29.85 -3.95 12.83
C CYS A 531 30.08 -2.51 12.36
N GLN A 532 31.32 -2.12 12.08
CA GLN A 532 31.65 -0.82 11.51
C GLN A 532 31.05 -0.66 10.11
N LEU A 533 31.17 -1.65 9.22
CA LEU A 533 30.55 -1.62 7.90
C LEU A 533 29.03 -1.43 7.99
N VAL A 534 28.36 -2.09 8.95
CA VAL A 534 26.94 -1.92 9.21
C VAL A 534 26.62 -0.48 9.66
N ARG A 535 27.38 0.07 10.62
CA ARG A 535 27.20 1.47 11.08
C ARG A 535 27.48 2.50 9.97
N GLU A 536 28.45 2.23 9.12
CA GLU A 536 28.75 3.04 7.94
C GLU A 536 27.68 2.90 6.85
N SER A 537 26.99 1.77 6.80
CA SER A 537 25.84 1.56 5.91
C SER A 537 24.55 2.23 6.40
N THR A 538 24.44 2.51 7.71
CA THR A 538 23.36 3.36 8.30
C THR A 538 23.70 4.85 8.31
N THR A 539 24.98 5.21 8.21
CA THR A 539 25.38 6.52 7.67
C THR A 539 24.91 6.51 6.22
N PRO A 540 24.25 7.55 5.67
CA PRO A 540 23.60 7.44 4.36
C PRO A 540 24.63 7.07 3.27
N ALA A 541 24.79 5.77 3.03
CA ALA A 541 25.42 5.23 1.86
C ALA A 541 24.47 5.61 0.74
N ARG A 542 24.79 6.75 0.12
CA ARG A 542 24.45 7.16 -1.23
C ARG A 542 23.68 6.07 -1.96
N SER A 543 22.34 6.11 -1.88
CA SER A 543 21.48 5.27 -2.69
C SER A 543 21.88 5.43 -4.15
N LEU A 544 21.69 4.41 -5.00
CA LEU A 544 21.97 4.51 -6.44
C LEU A 544 21.46 5.84 -7.06
N LEU A 545 20.37 6.39 -6.53
CA LEU A 545 19.80 7.68 -6.88
C LEU A 545 20.69 8.91 -6.58
N SER A 546 21.52 8.86 -5.54
CA SER A 546 22.44 9.96 -5.17
C SER A 546 23.66 10.13 -6.07
N SER A 547 23.88 9.15 -6.96
CA SER A 547 24.88 9.17 -8.05
C SER A 547 24.29 9.61 -9.39
N LEU A 548 22.96 9.75 -9.48
CA LEU A 548 22.31 10.19 -10.70
C LEU A 548 22.53 11.71 -10.89
N PRO A 549 22.87 12.15 -12.10
CA PRO A 549 22.88 13.55 -12.49
C PRO A 549 21.57 14.24 -12.08
N GLN A 550 21.66 15.51 -11.69
CA GLN A 550 20.53 16.33 -11.22
C GLN A 550 19.36 16.32 -12.24
N ASP A 551 19.69 16.23 -13.51
CA ASP A 551 18.80 16.17 -14.66
C ASP A 551 17.98 14.87 -14.69
N ILE A 552 18.58 13.73 -14.32
CA ILE A 552 17.90 12.43 -14.25
C ILE A 552 16.96 12.39 -13.04
N LEU A 553 17.41 12.91 -11.89
CA LEU A 553 16.56 13.01 -10.70
C LEU A 553 15.35 13.89 -10.97
N SER A 554 15.54 15.06 -11.58
CA SER A 554 14.45 15.95 -11.96
C SER A 554 13.41 15.26 -12.86
N ASN A 555 13.85 14.41 -13.79
CA ASN A 555 13.00 13.67 -14.71
C ASN A 555 12.28 12.47 -14.07
N VAL A 556 12.91 11.81 -13.08
CA VAL A 556 12.26 10.72 -12.32
C VAL A 556 11.19 11.30 -11.40
N PHE A 557 11.50 12.36 -10.65
CA PHE A 557 10.55 12.95 -9.72
C PHE A 557 9.37 13.66 -10.41
N SER A 558 9.51 14.13 -11.65
CA SER A 558 8.38 14.67 -12.43
C SER A 558 7.33 13.62 -12.85
N ASN A 559 7.61 12.33 -12.64
CA ASN A 559 6.71 11.22 -12.99
C ASN A 559 6.10 10.51 -11.77
N LEU A 560 6.42 10.97 -10.55
CA LEU A 560 5.91 10.40 -9.30
C LEU A 560 4.67 11.16 -8.82
N ASN A 561 3.72 10.47 -8.18
CA ASN A 561 2.52 11.13 -7.64
C ASN A 561 2.83 11.84 -6.30
N THR A 562 1.91 12.70 -5.80
CA THR A 562 2.11 13.49 -4.57
C THR A 562 2.36 12.58 -3.38
N THR A 563 1.69 11.45 -3.30
CA THR A 563 1.85 10.47 -2.21
C THR A 563 3.25 9.86 -2.23
N ASP A 564 3.74 9.49 -3.40
CA ASP A 564 5.09 8.97 -3.61
C ASP A 564 6.14 10.04 -3.27
N LEU A 565 5.97 11.27 -3.78
CA LEU A 565 6.83 12.42 -3.48
C LEU A 565 6.85 12.74 -1.98
N LEU A 566 5.70 12.80 -1.31
CA LEU A 566 5.58 13.04 0.13
C LEU A 566 6.24 11.91 0.94
N SER A 567 6.08 10.65 0.53
CA SER A 567 6.77 9.53 1.17
C SER A 567 8.30 9.66 1.02
N LEU A 568 8.77 10.10 -0.15
CA LEU A 568 10.20 10.29 -0.45
C LEU A 568 10.78 11.51 0.26
N THR A 569 10.01 12.59 0.47
CA THR A 569 10.46 13.74 1.27
C THR A 569 10.70 13.36 2.74
N LYS A 570 9.93 12.41 3.29
CA LYS A 570 10.13 11.88 4.64
C LYS A 570 11.35 10.96 4.76
N SER A 571 11.88 10.47 3.64
CA SER A 571 12.98 9.51 3.60
C SER A 571 14.39 10.15 3.66
N SER A 572 14.60 11.37 3.17
CA SER A 572 15.90 12.06 3.24
C SER A 572 15.85 13.56 2.95
N ARG A 573 16.78 14.32 3.57
CA ARG A 573 16.93 15.78 3.40
C ARG A 573 17.32 16.18 1.97
N ARG A 574 18.14 15.39 1.25
CA ARG A 574 18.52 15.68 -0.15
C ARG A 574 17.34 15.44 -1.11
N PHE A 575 16.48 14.47 -0.81
CA PHE A 575 15.24 14.25 -1.57
C PHE A 575 14.19 15.30 -1.25
N SER A 576 14.07 15.73 0.01
CA SER A 576 13.27 16.89 0.38
C SER A 576 13.66 18.13 -0.44
N MET A 577 14.97 18.44 -0.56
CA MET A 577 15.45 19.57 -1.37
C MET A 577 15.18 19.45 -2.89
N ILE A 578 15.13 18.23 -3.44
CA ILE A 578 14.89 18.00 -4.89
C ILE A 578 13.40 17.89 -5.20
N ALA A 579 12.59 17.36 -4.28
CA ALA A 579 11.15 17.21 -4.44
C ALA A 579 10.38 18.49 -4.09
N GLN A 580 10.92 19.38 -3.24
CA GLN A 580 10.32 20.68 -2.93
C GLN A 580 9.97 21.50 -4.19
N PRO A 581 10.89 21.70 -5.16
CA PRO A 581 10.56 22.39 -6.41
C PRO A 581 9.44 21.73 -7.23
N LEU A 582 9.16 20.43 -7.03
CA LEU A 582 8.13 19.68 -7.76
C LEU A 582 6.79 19.67 -7.03
N LEU A 583 6.81 19.55 -5.70
CA LEU A 583 5.63 19.65 -4.84
C LEU A 583 5.07 21.07 -4.82
N PHE A 584 5.94 22.07 -4.78
CA PHE A 584 5.51 23.48 -4.72
C PHE A 584 5.26 24.08 -6.10
N ARG A 585 5.67 23.40 -7.19
CA ARG A 585 5.58 23.90 -8.56
C ARG A 585 4.19 24.35 -8.98
N SER A 586 3.20 23.53 -8.68
CA SER A 586 1.81 23.76 -9.08
C SER A 586 0.93 23.38 -7.90
N ILE A 587 0.20 24.35 -7.36
CA ILE A 587 -0.69 24.17 -6.22
C ILE A 587 -2.11 24.41 -6.68
N LYS A 588 -3.00 23.48 -6.36
CA LYS A 588 -4.42 23.55 -6.66
C LYS A 588 -5.23 23.44 -5.36
N LEU A 589 -6.00 24.47 -5.06
CA LEU A 589 -6.94 24.53 -3.95
C LEU A 589 -8.31 24.10 -4.44
N THR A 590 -8.95 23.13 -3.79
CA THR A 590 -10.24 22.57 -4.22
C THR A 590 -11.08 22.10 -3.02
N ASN A 591 -12.40 21.99 -3.18
CA ASN A 591 -13.31 21.44 -2.17
C ASN A 591 -13.53 19.92 -2.31
N GLU A 592 -12.90 19.26 -3.29
CA GLU A 592 -13.02 17.82 -3.51
C GLU A 592 -12.18 17.03 -2.49
N SER A 593 -12.80 16.04 -1.84
CA SER A 593 -12.09 15.13 -0.93
C SER A 593 -11.13 14.23 -1.73
N THR A 594 -9.94 13.97 -1.18
CA THR A 594 -8.89 13.13 -1.79
C THR A 594 -9.29 11.66 -2.01
N LYS A 595 -10.53 11.26 -1.67
CA LYS A 595 -11.02 9.88 -1.79
C LYS A 595 -11.43 9.46 -3.22
N ASP A 596 -11.63 10.41 -4.14
CA ASP A 596 -12.15 10.13 -5.49
C ASP A 596 -11.14 10.29 -6.63
N GLN A 597 -9.83 10.40 -6.35
CA GLN A 597 -8.80 10.48 -7.40
C GLN A 597 -7.73 9.41 -7.21
N GLY A 598 -7.99 8.22 -7.76
CA GLY A 598 -6.99 7.17 -7.92
C GLY A 598 -5.88 7.60 -8.88
N THR A 599 -4.62 7.35 -8.50
CA THR A 599 -3.43 7.26 -9.37
C THR A 599 -3.32 8.23 -10.56
N MET A 600 -3.49 9.54 -10.33
CA MET A 600 -2.99 10.54 -11.28
C MET A 600 -1.46 10.71 -11.12
N MET A 601 -0.71 10.70 -12.23
CA MET A 601 0.58 11.39 -12.30
C MET A 601 0.36 12.85 -11.90
N VAL A 602 1.08 13.34 -10.91
CA VAL A 602 0.74 14.63 -10.31
C VAL A 602 1.30 15.78 -11.14
N LYS A 603 0.38 16.54 -11.72
CA LYS A 603 0.66 17.87 -12.28
C LYS A 603 0.55 18.99 -11.24
N SER A 604 -0.10 18.77 -10.08
CA SER A 604 -0.33 19.79 -9.05
C SER A 604 -0.60 19.22 -7.65
N THR A 605 -0.05 19.83 -6.59
CA THR A 605 -0.34 19.55 -5.18
C THR A 605 -1.72 20.08 -4.77
N LEU A 606 -2.55 19.24 -4.15
CA LEU A 606 -3.93 19.58 -3.77
C LEU A 606 -4.02 20.09 -2.32
N ILE A 607 -4.72 21.22 -2.11
CA ILE A 607 -5.10 21.73 -0.79
C ILE A 607 -6.62 21.71 -0.69
N SER A 608 -7.15 20.86 0.18
CA SER A 608 -8.59 20.53 0.22
C SER A 608 -9.41 21.30 1.25
N SER A 609 -8.84 22.33 1.90
CA SER A 609 -9.53 23.10 2.93
C SER A 609 -8.99 24.51 3.12
N PHE A 610 -9.83 25.40 3.65
CA PHE A 610 -9.45 26.75 4.07
C PHE A 610 -8.33 26.75 5.12
N LYS A 611 -8.38 25.84 6.09
CA LYS A 611 -7.30 25.67 7.09
C LYS A 611 -5.99 25.26 6.41
N GLY A 612 -6.05 24.37 5.42
CA GLY A 612 -4.89 23.99 4.62
C GLY A 612 -4.31 25.16 3.82
N PHE A 613 -5.15 26.07 3.32
CA PHE A 613 -4.68 27.30 2.66
C PHE A 613 -3.92 28.21 3.63
N LEU A 614 -4.46 28.47 4.84
CA LEU A 614 -3.77 29.29 5.83
C LEU A 614 -2.46 28.67 6.32
N GLN A 615 -2.42 27.34 6.49
CA GLN A 615 -1.19 26.60 6.81
C GLN A 615 -0.16 26.66 5.68
N PHE A 616 -0.62 26.69 4.42
CA PHE A 616 0.26 26.87 3.28
C PHE A 616 0.87 28.29 3.26
N VAL A 617 0.05 29.32 3.47
CA VAL A 617 0.52 30.72 3.62
C VAL A 617 1.55 30.82 4.74
N TYR A 618 1.29 30.20 5.90
CA TYR A 618 2.24 30.13 7.01
C TYR A 618 3.57 29.47 6.62
N SER A 619 3.49 28.34 5.90
CA SER A 619 4.66 27.57 5.51
C SER A 619 5.58 28.39 4.59
N ILE A 620 5.00 29.15 3.67
CA ILE A 620 5.75 30.07 2.79
C ILE A 620 6.37 31.21 3.60
N LEU A 621 5.66 31.79 4.58
CA LEU A 621 6.17 32.90 5.39
C LEU A 621 7.29 32.52 6.36
N ASN A 622 7.27 31.29 6.88
CA ASN A 622 8.35 30.79 7.73
C ASN A 622 9.54 30.28 6.92
N GLN A 623 9.31 29.90 5.66
CA GLN A 623 10.33 29.37 4.77
C GLN A 623 10.23 30.11 3.43
N ASN A 624 10.62 31.38 3.43
CA ASN A 624 10.49 32.29 2.28
C ASN A 624 11.13 31.72 0.99
N ASP A 625 12.13 30.84 1.11
CA ASP A 625 12.79 30.15 0.00
C ASP A 625 11.85 29.20 -0.78
N LEU A 626 10.71 28.81 -0.20
CA LEU A 626 9.70 27.98 -0.87
C LEU A 626 8.81 28.77 -1.84
N GLY A 627 8.60 30.06 -1.58
CA GLY A 627 7.73 30.90 -2.40
C GLY A 627 8.14 30.97 -3.87
N PRO A 628 9.43 31.22 -4.19
CA PRO A 628 9.94 31.20 -5.57
C PRO A 628 9.84 29.85 -6.30
N LEU A 629 9.50 28.76 -5.61
CA LEU A 629 9.29 27.45 -6.24
C LEU A 629 7.89 27.31 -6.84
N VAL A 630 6.95 28.19 -6.49
CA VAL A 630 5.58 28.15 -6.97
C VAL A 630 5.47 28.78 -8.36
N GLU A 631 5.19 27.95 -9.37
CA GLU A 631 4.99 28.38 -10.76
C GLU A 631 3.50 28.45 -11.16
N GLU A 632 2.62 27.72 -10.50
CA GLU A 632 1.17 27.69 -10.79
C GLU A 632 0.35 27.67 -9.49
N LEU A 633 -0.61 28.59 -9.37
CA LEU A 633 -1.60 28.64 -8.29
C LEU A 633 -3.00 28.59 -8.89
N LYS A 634 -3.80 27.59 -8.52
CA LYS A 634 -5.17 27.42 -8.98
C LYS A 634 -6.14 27.30 -7.80
N PHE A 635 -7.17 28.12 -7.76
CA PHE A 635 -8.26 28.05 -6.80
C PHE A 635 -9.53 27.57 -7.52
N ASP A 636 -9.99 26.35 -7.26
CA ASP A 636 -11.31 25.89 -7.69
C ASP A 636 -12.37 26.38 -6.67
N ASP A 637 -13.62 26.52 -7.12
CA ASP A 637 -14.73 27.22 -6.43
C ASP A 637 -14.90 26.84 -4.94
N LEU A 638 -14.26 27.61 -4.05
CA LEU A 638 -14.28 27.46 -2.59
C LEU A 638 -15.68 27.72 -1.99
N ASP A 639 -16.63 28.19 -2.81
CA ASP A 639 -17.97 28.66 -2.44
C ASP A 639 -18.81 27.58 -1.72
N ARG A 640 -18.67 26.29 -2.08
CA ARG A 640 -19.49 25.22 -1.46
C ARG A 640 -19.19 24.98 0.03
N SER A 641 -17.94 25.10 0.48
CA SER A 641 -17.59 24.92 1.90
C SER A 641 -17.90 26.17 2.73
N ILE A 642 -17.79 27.36 2.14
CA ILE A 642 -18.04 28.64 2.81
C ILE A 642 -19.56 28.89 2.94
N GLN A 643 -20.37 28.50 1.96
CA GLN A 643 -21.84 28.62 2.01
C GLN A 643 -22.47 27.86 3.18
N TYR A 644 -21.91 26.71 3.58
CA TYR A 644 -22.44 25.93 4.72
C TYR A 644 -22.11 26.52 6.09
N ILE A 645 -21.09 27.38 6.19
CA ILE A 645 -20.64 27.92 7.48
C ILE A 645 -21.57 29.05 7.98
N LYS A 646 -22.40 29.69 7.13
CA LYS A 646 -23.26 30.82 7.58
C LYS A 646 -24.60 31.02 6.86
N LEU A 647 -25.25 29.94 6.39
CA LEU A 647 -26.67 29.99 5.99
C LEU A 647 -27.65 29.77 7.17
N SER A 648 -27.16 29.64 8.41
CA SER A 648 -28.02 29.47 9.60
C SER A 648 -28.26 30.75 10.40
N SER A 649 -27.71 31.92 10.03
CA SER A 649 -27.79 33.11 10.89
C SER A 649 -28.05 34.47 10.23
N VAL A 650 -28.58 34.54 9.00
CA VAL A 650 -29.04 35.83 8.44
C VAL A 650 -30.42 35.69 7.81
N THR A 651 -31.44 35.90 8.63
CA THR A 651 -32.74 36.39 8.19
C THR A 651 -32.65 37.91 8.02
N ASP A 652 -32.57 38.43 6.80
CA ASP A 652 -33.46 39.51 6.36
C ASP A 652 -33.16 40.04 4.95
N SER A 653 -34.26 40.27 4.22
CA SER A 653 -34.42 41.16 3.07
C SER A 653 -33.65 40.84 1.77
N GLY A 654 -34.40 40.20 0.86
CA GLY A 654 -34.22 40.14 -0.59
C GLY A 654 -33.23 41.11 -1.22
N ARG A 655 -32.03 40.60 -1.51
CA ARG A 655 -31.22 40.82 -2.71
C ARG A 655 -30.16 39.72 -2.72
N SER A 656 -30.25 38.79 -3.66
CA SER A 656 -29.31 37.69 -3.86
C SER A 656 -27.96 38.19 -4.41
N GLY A 657 -27.26 39.02 -3.64
CA GLY A 657 -25.88 39.39 -3.92
C GLY A 657 -24.98 38.25 -3.47
N ARG A 658 -24.41 37.51 -4.42
CA ARG A 658 -23.27 36.60 -4.15
C ARG A 658 -22.12 37.45 -3.60
N SER A 659 -21.98 37.56 -2.28
CA SER A 659 -20.88 38.30 -1.66
C SER A 659 -19.55 37.66 -2.08
N ASN A 660 -18.64 38.46 -2.63
CA ASN A 660 -17.29 38.01 -2.97
C ASN A 660 -16.60 37.47 -1.70
N TYR A 661 -16.39 36.15 -1.63
CA TYR A 661 -15.84 35.50 -0.44
C TYR A 661 -14.41 35.96 -0.12
N TRP A 662 -13.68 36.52 -1.09
CA TRP A 662 -12.37 37.13 -0.86
C TRP A 662 -12.40 38.28 0.14
N ASN A 663 -13.56 38.91 0.35
CA ASN A 663 -13.73 40.02 1.30
C ASN A 663 -14.17 39.56 2.71
N LEU A 664 -14.44 38.26 2.91
CA LEU A 664 -14.81 37.75 4.24
C LEU A 664 -13.61 37.86 5.18
N LYS A 665 -13.85 38.33 6.41
CA LYS A 665 -12.82 38.29 7.45
C LYS A 665 -12.55 36.84 7.85
N ILE A 666 -11.31 36.53 8.19
CA ILE A 666 -10.93 35.18 8.65
C ILE A 666 -11.68 34.82 9.93
N SER A 667 -11.93 35.81 10.80
CA SER A 667 -12.77 35.67 11.99
C SER A 667 -14.25 35.36 11.71
N GLU A 668 -14.72 35.59 10.48
CA GLU A 668 -16.08 35.26 10.06
C GLU A 668 -16.19 33.82 9.52
N VAL A 669 -15.07 33.19 9.19
CA VAL A 669 -14.96 31.87 8.54
C VAL A 669 -14.52 30.78 9.52
N LEU A 670 -13.67 31.10 10.50
CA LEU A 670 -13.17 30.16 11.51
C LEU A 670 -13.87 30.32 12.85
N SER A 671 -13.98 29.23 13.63
CA SER A 671 -14.42 29.31 15.01
C SER A 671 -13.38 30.01 15.91
N ILE A 672 -13.83 30.55 17.06
CA ILE A 672 -12.94 31.21 18.04
C ILE A 672 -11.79 30.27 18.46
N TYR A 673 -12.08 28.98 18.68
CA TYR A 673 -11.06 27.99 19.03
C TYR A 673 -10.05 27.76 17.91
N GLU A 674 -10.49 27.73 16.65
CA GLU A 674 -9.60 27.58 15.49
C GLU A 674 -8.75 28.83 15.25
N LEU A 675 -9.32 30.02 15.48
CA LEU A 675 -8.60 31.29 15.43
C LEU A 675 -7.53 31.36 16.52
N GLU A 676 -7.84 30.99 17.75
CA GLU A 676 -6.86 30.96 18.85
C GLU A 676 -5.73 29.96 18.56
N HIS A 677 -6.06 28.77 18.07
CA HIS A 677 -5.08 27.74 17.72
C HIS A 677 -4.17 28.15 16.55
N LEU A 678 -4.71 28.80 15.51
CA LEU A 678 -3.92 29.25 14.35
C LEU A 678 -3.14 30.53 14.66
N SER A 679 -3.73 31.49 15.39
CA SER A 679 -3.07 32.76 15.73
C SER A 679 -1.88 32.55 16.67
N GLY A 680 -1.92 31.56 17.57
CA GLY A 680 -0.76 31.18 18.39
C GLY A 680 0.43 30.61 17.58
N ASN A 681 0.20 30.24 16.33
CA ASN A 681 1.20 29.66 15.43
C ASN A 681 1.58 30.57 14.27
N LEU A 682 0.94 31.73 14.07
CA LEU A 682 1.16 32.61 12.91
C LEU A 682 1.86 33.92 13.32
N PRO A 683 2.77 34.47 12.49
CA PRO A 683 3.48 35.70 12.83
C PRO A 683 2.67 37.01 12.62
N PHE A 684 1.37 36.91 12.31
CA PHE A 684 0.48 38.05 12.05
C PHE A 684 -0.94 37.76 12.58
N ASP A 685 -1.66 38.84 12.89
CA ASP A 685 -3.00 38.77 13.49
C ASP A 685 -4.06 38.47 12.42
N LEU A 686 -4.76 37.34 12.57
CA LEU A 686 -5.82 36.92 11.67
C LEU A 686 -7.18 37.60 11.96
N THR A 687 -7.33 38.29 13.08
CA THR A 687 -8.64 38.68 13.61
C THR A 687 -9.39 39.65 12.69
N ASP A 688 -8.67 40.54 12.02
CA ASP A 688 -9.22 41.57 11.12
C ASP A 688 -8.85 41.39 9.64
N MET A 689 -8.05 40.38 9.30
CA MET A 689 -7.63 40.12 7.92
C MET A 689 -8.73 39.44 7.11
N THR A 690 -8.77 39.74 5.81
CA THR A 690 -9.62 39.07 4.84
C THR A 690 -8.91 37.91 4.16
N LEU A 691 -9.68 37.07 3.47
CA LEU A 691 -9.16 36.05 2.57
C LEU A 691 -8.25 36.63 1.47
N PHE A 692 -8.61 37.80 0.94
CA PHE A 692 -7.82 38.50 -0.05
C PHE A 692 -6.47 38.95 0.51
N ASP A 693 -6.43 39.43 1.76
CA ASP A 693 -5.16 39.84 2.39
C ASP A 693 -4.18 38.67 2.51
N CYS A 694 -4.67 37.46 2.81
CA CYS A 694 -3.85 36.25 2.81
C CYS A 694 -3.31 35.89 1.42
N LEU A 695 -4.11 36.08 0.37
CA LEU A 695 -3.68 35.88 -1.01
C LEU A 695 -2.61 36.90 -1.39
N VAL A 696 -2.79 38.18 -1.05
CA VAL A 696 -1.79 39.24 -1.30
C VAL A 696 -0.46 38.89 -0.62
N ILE A 697 -0.51 38.43 0.64
CA ILE A 697 0.69 38.00 1.35
C ILE A 697 1.36 36.84 0.61
N LEU A 698 0.64 35.79 0.23
CA LEU A 698 1.20 34.68 -0.53
C LEU A 698 1.85 35.13 -1.84
N LEU A 699 1.18 36.01 -2.60
CA LEU A 699 1.67 36.50 -3.88
C LEU A 699 2.98 37.30 -3.75
N ASN A 700 3.16 38.04 -2.65
CA ASN A 700 4.41 38.77 -2.40
C ASN A 700 5.65 37.87 -2.21
N TYR A 701 5.45 36.57 -1.92
CA TYR A 701 6.55 35.61 -1.79
C TYR A 701 6.66 34.64 -2.99
N THR A 702 5.70 34.65 -3.94
CA THR A 702 5.68 33.72 -5.09
C THR A 702 6.15 34.39 -6.38
N THR A 703 7.39 34.86 -6.40
CA THR A 703 7.94 35.70 -7.48
C THR A 703 8.08 35.03 -8.85
N ASN A 704 8.08 33.70 -8.93
CA ASN A 704 8.18 32.94 -10.19
C ASN A 704 6.82 32.43 -10.69
N LEU A 705 5.71 33.00 -10.23
CA LEU A 705 4.36 32.55 -10.56
C LEU A 705 4.04 32.79 -12.04
N LYS A 706 4.01 31.71 -12.83
CA LYS A 706 3.70 31.72 -14.27
C LYS A 706 2.20 31.60 -14.55
N LYS A 707 1.41 31.00 -13.66
CA LYS A 707 -0.02 30.83 -13.86
C LYS A 707 -0.80 31.09 -12.58
N LEU A 708 -1.87 31.87 -12.70
CA LEU A 708 -2.75 32.22 -11.59
C LEU A 708 -4.20 32.08 -12.04
N PHE A 709 -4.93 31.20 -11.36
CA PHE A 709 -6.36 31.04 -11.53
C PHE A 709 -7.05 31.28 -10.19
N VAL A 710 -7.74 32.41 -10.07
CA VAL A 710 -8.49 32.79 -8.87
C VAL A 710 -9.88 33.23 -9.30
N PRO A 711 -10.93 32.43 -9.04
CA PRO A 711 -12.27 32.76 -9.47
C PRO A 711 -12.81 33.91 -8.62
N SER A 712 -13.67 34.73 -9.23
CA SER A 712 -14.37 35.83 -8.55
C SER A 712 -13.50 36.97 -8.00
N LEU A 713 -12.26 37.18 -8.50
CA LEU A 713 -11.56 38.44 -8.27
C LEU A 713 -12.18 39.55 -9.12
N ASN A 714 -12.46 40.69 -8.50
CA ASN A 714 -12.91 41.89 -9.21
C ASN A 714 -11.74 42.66 -9.83
N LEU A 715 -12.04 43.60 -10.72
CA LEU A 715 -11.01 44.38 -11.42
C LEU A 715 -10.06 45.16 -10.48
N ARG A 716 -10.54 45.67 -9.33
CA ARG A 716 -9.69 46.35 -8.34
C ARG A 716 -8.74 45.40 -7.62
N GLN A 717 -9.20 44.20 -7.31
CA GLN A 717 -8.38 43.17 -6.67
C GLN A 717 -7.27 42.70 -7.62
N ILE A 718 -7.57 42.56 -8.91
CA ILE A 718 -6.57 42.24 -9.94
C ILE A 718 -5.56 43.39 -10.09
N ASP A 719 -6.02 44.63 -10.13
CA ASP A 719 -5.15 45.82 -10.14
C ASP A 719 -4.22 45.84 -8.91
N ALA A 720 -4.76 45.57 -7.71
CA ALA A 720 -4.02 45.55 -6.45
C ALA A 720 -2.92 44.47 -6.37
N ILE A 721 -3.07 43.35 -7.08
CA ILE A 721 -2.05 42.29 -7.14
C ILE A 721 -1.18 42.35 -8.39
N SER A 722 -1.49 43.23 -9.35
CA SER A 722 -0.85 43.25 -10.67
C SER A 722 0.67 43.48 -10.61
N SER A 723 1.14 44.27 -9.64
CA SER A 723 2.57 44.52 -9.40
C SER A 723 3.35 43.29 -8.95
N SER A 724 2.66 42.29 -8.39
CA SER A 724 3.26 41.04 -7.90
C SER A 724 3.18 39.90 -8.95
N LEU A 725 2.76 40.21 -10.18
CA LEU A 725 2.45 39.23 -11.25
C LEU A 725 3.26 39.47 -12.54
N ASP A 726 4.46 40.04 -12.44
CA ASP A 726 5.33 40.39 -13.57
C ASP A 726 5.76 39.19 -14.44
N SER A 727 5.93 38.02 -13.82
CA SER A 727 6.30 36.75 -14.47
C SER A 727 5.09 35.94 -15.01
N LEU A 728 3.87 36.44 -14.82
CA LEU A 728 2.64 35.73 -15.15
C LEU A 728 2.44 35.57 -16.65
N GLN A 729 2.18 34.34 -17.08
CA GLN A 729 1.96 33.95 -18.47
C GLN A 729 0.51 33.57 -18.77
N ASP A 730 -0.28 33.12 -17.78
CA ASP A 730 -1.69 32.74 -17.92
C ASP A 730 -2.54 33.40 -16.82
N LEU A 731 -3.55 34.18 -17.23
CA LEU A 731 -4.45 34.93 -16.35
C LEU A 731 -5.91 34.70 -16.72
N THR A 732 -6.74 34.45 -15.71
CA THR A 732 -8.21 34.43 -15.84
C THR A 732 -8.84 35.60 -15.10
N ILE A 733 -9.76 36.32 -15.76
CA ILE A 733 -10.50 37.47 -15.22
C ILE A 733 -12.00 37.16 -15.27
N THR A 734 -12.74 37.40 -14.19
CA THR A 734 -14.20 37.25 -14.14
C THR A 734 -14.85 38.61 -13.97
N LEU A 735 -15.71 39.02 -14.91
CA LEU A 735 -16.48 40.27 -14.88
C LEU A 735 -17.92 40.03 -14.45
N LYS A 736 -18.36 40.73 -13.41
CA LYS A 736 -19.73 40.67 -12.87
C LYS A 736 -20.49 41.99 -13.12
N HIS A 737 -21.81 41.89 -13.22
CA HIS A 737 -22.70 43.00 -13.59
C HIS A 737 -22.65 44.21 -12.62
N ASP A 738 -22.37 43.99 -11.34
CA ASP A 738 -22.40 45.01 -10.29
C ASP A 738 -21.17 45.92 -10.23
N GLU A 739 -20.12 45.65 -11.01
CA GLU A 739 -18.83 46.36 -10.94
C GLU A 739 -18.73 47.63 -11.81
N SER A 740 -19.85 48.09 -12.37
CA SER A 740 -19.93 49.15 -13.40
C SER A 740 -19.34 50.54 -13.09
N SER A 741 -18.85 50.79 -11.88
CA SER A 741 -18.30 52.08 -11.42
C SER A 741 -16.77 52.09 -11.17
N MET A 742 -16.07 50.98 -11.46
CA MET A 742 -14.64 50.87 -11.14
C MET A 742 -13.75 51.41 -12.27
N ASN A 743 -12.89 52.40 -11.95
CA ASN A 743 -11.80 52.87 -12.80
C ASN A 743 -10.53 52.07 -12.47
N VAL A 744 -10.06 51.24 -13.40
CA VAL A 744 -8.71 50.65 -13.36
C VAL A 744 -7.84 51.47 -14.29
N ASN A 745 -6.69 51.93 -13.80
CA ASN A 745 -5.89 52.87 -14.57
C ASN A 745 -4.86 52.19 -15.48
N GLN A 746 -4.14 51.13 -15.06
CA GLN A 746 -3.11 50.47 -15.89
C GLN A 746 -2.81 49.01 -15.48
N PHE A 747 -2.60 48.11 -16.45
CA PHE A 747 -2.00 46.77 -16.25
C PHE A 747 -0.53 46.74 -16.70
N ALA A 748 0.25 47.76 -16.37
CA ALA A 748 1.55 48.02 -17.00
C ALA A 748 2.61 46.91 -16.79
N ASP A 749 2.45 46.08 -15.75
CA ASP A 749 3.47 45.13 -15.31
C ASP A 749 3.24 43.69 -15.84
N LEU A 750 2.09 43.39 -16.45
CA LEU A 750 1.78 42.05 -17.01
C LEU A 750 2.40 41.82 -18.41
N LYS A 751 3.67 42.16 -18.59
CA LYS A 751 4.35 42.11 -19.91
C LYS A 751 4.60 40.68 -20.41
N SER A 752 4.67 39.73 -19.49
CA SER A 752 4.93 38.30 -19.76
C SER A 752 3.69 37.51 -20.18
N LEU A 753 2.50 38.15 -20.17
CA LEU A 753 1.23 37.45 -20.38
C LEU A 753 1.11 36.90 -21.80
N LYS A 754 0.87 35.59 -21.90
CA LYS A 754 0.72 34.84 -23.16
C LYS A 754 -0.68 34.30 -23.37
N LYS A 755 -1.41 34.01 -22.30
CA LYS A 755 -2.78 33.54 -22.33
C LYS A 755 -3.66 34.41 -21.44
N LEU A 756 -4.81 34.79 -21.97
CA LEU A 756 -5.83 35.54 -21.26
C LEU A 756 -7.18 34.84 -21.43
N THR A 757 -7.83 34.55 -20.31
CA THR A 757 -9.19 34.04 -20.26
C THR A 757 -10.09 35.08 -19.60
N ILE A 758 -11.16 35.51 -20.28
CA ILE A 758 -12.13 36.48 -19.75
C ILE A 758 -13.48 35.79 -19.64
N GLN A 759 -13.97 35.69 -18.41
CA GLN A 759 -15.29 35.21 -18.07
C GLN A 759 -16.20 36.42 -17.82
N PHE A 760 -17.41 36.44 -18.38
CA PHE A 760 -18.33 37.58 -18.24
C PHE A 760 -19.78 37.13 -18.23
N GLU A 761 -20.62 37.89 -17.55
CA GLU A 761 -22.07 37.69 -17.44
C GLU A 761 -22.85 38.75 -18.22
N SER A 762 -24.17 38.59 -18.32
CA SER A 762 -25.08 39.57 -18.92
C SER A 762 -24.87 40.96 -18.31
N GLY A 763 -24.85 42.01 -19.16
CA GLY A 763 -24.72 43.42 -18.75
C GLY A 763 -23.31 43.88 -18.36
N SER A 764 -22.28 43.05 -18.58
CA SER A 764 -20.87 43.42 -18.35
C SER A 764 -20.24 44.23 -19.50
N ASP A 765 -21.02 44.67 -20.49
CA ASP A 765 -20.56 45.26 -21.75
C ASP A 765 -19.60 46.44 -21.57
N LYS A 766 -19.96 47.37 -20.67
CA LYS A 766 -19.14 48.56 -20.41
C LYS A 766 -17.80 48.19 -19.78
N LEU A 767 -17.79 47.24 -18.85
CA LEU A 767 -16.57 46.74 -18.22
C LEU A 767 -15.70 46.00 -19.21
N LEU A 768 -16.29 45.14 -20.04
CA LEU A 768 -15.55 44.36 -21.03
C LEU A 768 -14.92 45.26 -22.10
N SER A 769 -15.65 46.30 -22.53
CA SER A 769 -15.14 47.31 -23.45
C SER A 769 -14.04 48.18 -22.84
N HIS A 770 -14.19 48.58 -21.57
CA HIS A 770 -13.17 49.31 -20.83
C HIS A 770 -11.90 48.46 -20.62
N LEU A 771 -12.04 47.21 -20.19
CA LEU A 771 -10.95 46.27 -20.02
C LEU A 771 -10.16 46.09 -21.32
N SER A 772 -10.85 45.94 -22.45
CA SER A 772 -10.21 45.83 -23.76
C SER A 772 -9.34 47.05 -24.10
N ASP A 773 -9.85 48.26 -23.87
CA ASP A 773 -9.10 49.51 -24.09
C ASP A 773 -7.86 49.59 -23.18
N VAL A 774 -7.99 49.22 -21.90
CA VAL A 774 -6.86 49.19 -20.95
C VAL A 774 -5.80 48.17 -21.39
N LEU A 775 -6.20 46.96 -21.77
CA LEU A 775 -5.28 45.91 -22.23
C LEU A 775 -4.59 46.28 -23.56
N TYR A 776 -5.31 46.95 -24.46
CA TYR A 776 -4.77 47.47 -25.71
C TYR A 776 -3.71 48.54 -25.46
N LYS A 777 -4.04 49.56 -24.66
CA LYS A 777 -3.13 50.66 -24.29
C LYS A 777 -1.89 50.16 -23.53
N SER A 778 -2.05 49.12 -22.72
CA SER A 778 -0.95 48.47 -21.99
C SER A 778 -0.06 47.61 -22.90
N GLY A 779 -0.43 47.41 -24.17
CA GLY A 779 0.34 46.61 -25.12
C GLY A 779 0.32 45.11 -24.83
N ILE A 780 -0.63 44.62 -24.03
CA ILE A 780 -0.76 43.20 -23.67
C ILE A 780 -1.32 42.42 -24.86
N LEU A 781 -2.37 42.94 -25.52
CA LEU A 781 -3.09 42.21 -26.58
C LEU A 781 -2.20 41.78 -27.76
N LYS A 782 -1.17 42.55 -28.11
CA LYS A 782 -0.23 42.22 -29.21
C LYS A 782 0.66 41.00 -28.92
N ASN A 783 0.91 40.70 -27.64
CA ASN A 783 1.84 39.68 -27.18
C ASN A 783 1.16 38.35 -26.79
N LEU A 784 -0.19 38.32 -26.78
CA LEU A 784 -0.97 37.14 -26.46
C LEU A 784 -0.86 36.08 -27.54
N ASP A 785 -0.53 34.87 -27.12
CA ASP A 785 -0.54 33.65 -27.95
C ASP A 785 -1.93 32.99 -27.91
N SER A 786 -2.69 33.17 -26.82
CA SER A 786 -4.03 32.61 -26.63
C SER A 786 -5.02 33.59 -25.98
N LEU A 787 -6.23 33.64 -26.52
CA LEU A 787 -7.36 34.42 -25.97
C LEU A 787 -8.59 33.52 -25.86
N GLU A 788 -9.20 33.50 -24.67
CA GLU A 788 -10.43 32.76 -24.40
C GLU A 788 -11.50 33.71 -23.86
N LEU A 789 -12.68 33.74 -24.50
CA LEU A 789 -13.84 34.50 -24.06
C LEU A 789 -14.94 33.53 -23.64
N ILE A 790 -15.40 33.62 -22.39
CA ILE A 790 -16.34 32.68 -21.78
C ILE A 790 -17.56 33.43 -21.23
N TYR A 791 -18.72 33.21 -21.84
CA TYR A 791 -19.97 33.73 -21.30
C TYR A 791 -20.54 32.80 -20.22
N LEU A 792 -20.64 33.28 -18.98
CA LEU A 792 -21.18 32.54 -17.85
C LEU A 792 -22.72 32.64 -17.84
N LYS A 793 -23.42 31.58 -18.27
CA LYS A 793 -24.90 31.53 -18.29
C LYS A 793 -25.48 31.38 -16.89
N LEU A 794 -26.35 32.31 -16.48
CA LEU A 794 -27.16 32.20 -15.26
C LEU A 794 -28.59 31.68 -15.51
N ASP A 795 -29.13 31.83 -16.72
CA ASP A 795 -30.48 31.35 -17.06
C ASP A 795 -30.57 30.85 -18.52
N PHE A 796 -31.20 29.69 -18.74
CA PHE A 796 -31.19 28.98 -20.04
C PHE A 796 -32.15 29.56 -21.10
N ASN A 797 -33.01 30.51 -20.71
CA ASN A 797 -34.16 30.95 -21.52
C ASN A 797 -34.07 32.38 -22.08
N GLU A 798 -33.10 33.21 -21.66
CA GLU A 798 -33.00 34.57 -22.16
C GLU A 798 -32.08 34.64 -23.39
N VAL A 799 -32.63 35.14 -24.50
CA VAL A 799 -31.86 35.54 -25.69
C VAL A 799 -31.33 36.95 -25.41
N ILE A 800 -30.17 37.02 -24.76
CA ILE A 800 -29.53 38.30 -24.43
C ILE A 800 -28.50 38.65 -25.51
N LEU A 801 -28.48 39.93 -25.89
CA LEU A 801 -27.57 40.57 -26.86
C LEU A 801 -26.08 40.24 -26.62
N PRO A 802 -25.21 40.35 -27.64
CA PRO A 802 -23.87 39.76 -27.57
C PRO A 802 -22.92 40.63 -26.73
N THR A 803 -22.82 40.32 -25.44
CA THR A 803 -21.91 40.99 -24.49
C THR A 803 -20.46 40.93 -24.91
N TRP A 804 -20.03 39.82 -25.52
CA TRP A 804 -18.66 39.59 -25.96
C TRP A 804 -18.18 40.55 -27.07
N ILE A 805 -19.09 41.12 -27.88
CA ILE A 805 -18.73 42.04 -28.98
C ILE A 805 -18.11 43.32 -28.42
N SER A 806 -18.57 43.76 -27.25
CA SER A 806 -18.07 44.96 -26.58
C SER A 806 -16.56 44.91 -26.28
N PHE A 807 -15.97 43.71 -26.18
CA PHE A 807 -14.53 43.51 -26.08
C PHE A 807 -13.81 44.00 -27.35
N PHE A 808 -14.39 43.78 -28.53
CA PHE A 808 -13.77 44.14 -29.80
C PHE A 808 -14.18 45.52 -30.30
N SER A 809 -15.29 46.09 -29.83
CA SER A 809 -15.88 47.31 -30.40
C SER A 809 -14.96 48.54 -30.37
N ASN A 810 -14.12 48.67 -29.34
CA ASN A 810 -13.22 49.82 -29.17
C ASN A 810 -11.81 49.59 -29.73
N LEU A 811 -11.53 48.39 -30.25
CA LEU A 811 -10.23 48.08 -30.82
C LEU A 811 -10.09 48.67 -32.23
N PRO A 812 -8.91 49.22 -32.59
CA PRO A 812 -8.71 49.85 -33.89
C PRO A 812 -8.84 48.84 -35.03
N SER A 813 -9.62 49.19 -36.04
CA SER A 813 -9.89 48.34 -37.20
C SER A 813 -8.87 48.49 -38.35
N SER A 814 -7.88 49.39 -38.21
CA SER A 814 -6.87 49.69 -39.24
C SER A 814 -5.62 48.82 -39.14
N THR A 815 -5.40 48.12 -38.03
CA THR A 815 -4.17 47.38 -37.74
C THR A 815 -4.49 46.11 -36.95
N SER A 816 -3.74 45.03 -37.20
CA SER A 816 -3.86 43.81 -36.40
C SER A 816 -3.46 44.07 -34.94
N VAL A 817 -4.41 43.88 -34.03
CA VAL A 817 -4.24 44.09 -32.59
C VAL A 817 -3.55 42.89 -31.95
N PHE A 818 -3.88 41.67 -32.40
CA PHE A 818 -3.48 40.41 -31.80
C PHE A 818 -2.31 39.75 -32.56
N GLN A 819 -1.20 40.46 -32.74
CA GLN A 819 -0.13 40.09 -33.66
C GLN A 819 0.47 38.67 -33.45
N SER A 820 0.51 38.18 -32.21
CA SER A 820 1.11 36.88 -31.85
C SER A 820 0.09 35.74 -31.68
N LEU A 821 -1.21 36.00 -31.88
CA LEU A 821 -2.27 35.09 -31.47
C LEU A 821 -2.30 33.83 -32.34
N LYS A 822 -2.18 32.67 -31.71
CA LYS A 822 -2.19 31.33 -32.34
C LYS A 822 -3.39 30.49 -31.93
N SER A 823 -4.00 30.79 -30.79
CA SER A 823 -5.14 30.09 -30.22
C SER A 823 -6.26 31.07 -29.90
N PHE A 824 -7.47 30.80 -30.38
CA PHE A 824 -8.64 31.63 -30.10
C PHE A 824 -9.82 30.75 -29.73
N LYS A 825 -10.43 31.03 -28.57
CA LYS A 825 -11.58 30.28 -28.07
C LYS A 825 -12.73 31.19 -27.69
N MET A 826 -13.93 30.80 -28.10
CA MET A 826 -15.18 31.45 -27.73
C MET A 826 -16.16 30.41 -27.19
N TYR A 827 -16.60 30.60 -25.94
CA TYR A 827 -17.56 29.73 -25.27
C TYR A 827 -18.91 30.43 -25.12
N ASP A 828 -19.97 29.74 -25.56
CA ASP A 828 -21.37 30.15 -25.42
C ASP A 828 -21.66 31.56 -25.99
N CYS A 829 -20.94 31.95 -27.05
CA CYS A 829 -21.08 33.24 -27.72
C CYS A 829 -22.11 33.19 -28.86
N GLN A 830 -23.00 34.18 -28.93
CA GLN A 830 -24.04 34.25 -29.97
C GLN A 830 -23.61 35.12 -31.15
N PHE A 831 -23.90 34.66 -32.37
CA PHE A 831 -23.79 35.40 -33.63
C PHE A 831 -25.21 35.61 -34.20
N ASP A 832 -25.55 36.84 -34.55
CA ASP A 832 -26.89 37.24 -35.03
C ASP A 832 -26.87 37.74 -36.49
N ASP A 833 -27.96 38.39 -36.92
CA ASP A 833 -28.12 38.96 -38.26
C ASP A 833 -26.99 39.95 -38.65
N GLN A 834 -26.19 40.46 -37.70
CA GLN A 834 -25.03 41.33 -37.96
C GLN A 834 -23.70 40.58 -38.11
N GLN A 835 -23.71 39.24 -38.16
CA GLN A 835 -22.54 38.36 -38.25
C GLN A 835 -21.49 38.79 -39.29
N VAL A 836 -21.91 39.29 -40.46
CA VAL A 836 -20.98 39.70 -41.53
C VAL A 836 -20.13 40.89 -41.12
N THR A 837 -20.73 41.91 -40.49
CA THR A 837 -20.03 43.12 -40.04
C THR A 837 -19.06 42.78 -38.92
N LEU A 838 -19.51 41.92 -38.00
CA LEU A 838 -18.72 41.45 -36.88
C LEU A 838 -17.51 40.63 -37.33
N ILE A 839 -17.70 39.69 -38.25
CA ILE A 839 -16.60 38.88 -38.79
C ILE A 839 -15.61 39.73 -39.58
N LYS A 840 -16.08 40.71 -40.38
CA LYS A 840 -15.20 41.69 -41.03
C LYS A 840 -14.36 42.50 -40.04
N HIS A 841 -14.90 42.81 -38.86
CA HIS A 841 -14.14 43.48 -37.80
C HIS A 841 -13.14 42.53 -37.13
N LEU A 842 -13.55 41.31 -36.81
CA LEU A 842 -12.66 40.29 -36.23
C LEU A 842 -11.49 39.97 -37.14
N ILE A 843 -11.70 39.84 -38.45
CA ILE A 843 -10.62 39.58 -39.44
C ILE A 843 -9.56 40.68 -39.45
N LYS A 844 -9.94 41.92 -39.11
CA LYS A 844 -9.00 43.05 -39.01
C LYS A 844 -8.21 43.02 -37.70
N CYS A 845 -8.87 42.66 -36.60
CA CYS A 845 -8.25 42.63 -35.27
C CYS A 845 -7.37 41.39 -35.05
N ILE A 846 -7.82 40.23 -35.53
CA ILE A 846 -7.25 38.89 -35.28
C ILE A 846 -6.55 38.38 -36.54
N PRO A 847 -5.28 37.95 -36.46
CA PRO A 847 -4.57 37.37 -37.59
C PRO A 847 -4.99 35.91 -37.81
N PHE A 848 -6.20 35.66 -38.35
CA PHE A 848 -6.73 34.30 -38.57
C PHE A 848 -5.81 33.37 -39.37
N GLN A 849 -4.94 33.93 -40.22
CA GLN A 849 -3.94 33.18 -40.99
C GLN A 849 -2.91 32.47 -40.09
N GLN A 850 -2.65 33.01 -38.90
CA GLN A 850 -1.70 32.47 -37.91
C GLN A 850 -2.38 31.56 -36.88
N ILE A 851 -3.72 31.52 -36.85
CA ILE A 851 -4.46 30.69 -35.91
C ILE A 851 -4.25 29.22 -36.26
N THR A 852 -3.67 28.50 -35.30
CA THR A 852 -3.41 27.06 -35.40
C THR A 852 -4.39 26.24 -34.57
N SER A 853 -5.07 26.86 -33.61
CA SER A 853 -6.08 26.25 -32.75
C SER A 853 -7.31 27.16 -32.64
N LEU A 854 -8.48 26.63 -33.00
CA LEU A 854 -9.75 27.36 -32.97
C LEU A 854 -10.82 26.54 -32.24
N TYR A 855 -11.39 27.12 -31.18
CA TYR A 855 -12.54 26.55 -30.47
C TYR A 855 -13.73 27.48 -30.58
N LEU A 856 -14.85 27.00 -31.12
CA LEU A 856 -16.08 27.77 -31.26
C LEU A 856 -17.26 26.97 -30.73
N LYS A 857 -17.82 27.41 -29.59
CA LYS A 857 -19.16 27.00 -29.12
C LYS A 857 -20.10 28.18 -29.34
N ILE A 858 -20.76 28.18 -30.49
CA ILE A 858 -21.48 29.35 -31.01
C ILE A 858 -22.95 29.06 -31.29
N PHE A 859 -23.80 30.03 -30.94
CA PHE A 859 -25.22 30.03 -31.29
C PHE A 859 -25.42 30.85 -32.55
N GLU A 860 -25.87 30.22 -33.63
CA GLU A 860 -26.13 30.86 -34.93
C GLU A 860 -27.58 30.63 -35.35
N TYR A 861 -28.16 31.57 -36.09
CA TYR A 861 -29.52 31.47 -36.61
C TYR A 861 -29.52 31.40 -38.14
N SER A 862 -29.89 30.25 -38.73
CA SER A 862 -29.95 30.07 -40.20
C SER A 862 -31.22 30.68 -40.84
N HIS A 863 -32.26 30.97 -40.05
CA HIS A 863 -33.54 31.48 -40.53
C HIS A 863 -34.06 32.56 -39.59
N LYS A 864 -34.55 33.66 -40.15
CA LYS A 864 -35.11 34.76 -39.38
C LYS A 864 -36.37 34.28 -38.65
N SER A 865 -36.33 34.26 -37.32
CA SER A 865 -37.52 34.17 -36.44
C SER A 865 -38.46 32.94 -36.55
N LYS A 866 -38.03 31.77 -37.06
CA LYS A 866 -38.85 30.53 -36.99
C LYS A 866 -38.06 29.29 -36.56
N ARG A 867 -38.51 28.62 -35.48
CA ARG A 867 -38.11 27.25 -35.13
C ARG A 867 -38.70 26.30 -36.19
N HIS A 868 -37.87 25.64 -37.00
CA HIS A 868 -38.38 24.69 -37.99
C HIS A 868 -39.05 23.49 -37.31
N GLN A 869 -40.37 23.44 -37.36
CA GLN A 869 -41.13 22.20 -37.46
C GLN A 869 -41.86 22.25 -38.81
N SER A 870 -41.71 21.19 -39.60
CA SER A 870 -42.33 20.92 -40.91
C SER A 870 -41.73 21.55 -42.17
N GLU A 871 -41.70 20.71 -43.20
CA GLU A 871 -41.23 20.93 -44.56
C GLU A 871 -42.16 21.91 -45.31
N SER A 872 -41.71 23.13 -45.55
CA SER A 872 -42.06 23.97 -46.71
C SER A 872 -41.53 25.39 -46.48
N LEU A 873 -40.40 25.73 -47.11
CA LEU A 873 -40.01 27.13 -47.27
C LEU A 873 -39.74 27.43 -48.73
N SER A 874 -40.31 28.54 -49.20
CA SER A 874 -39.97 29.14 -50.49
C SER A 874 -38.51 29.61 -50.48
N HIS A 875 -37.85 29.59 -51.65
CA HIS A 875 -36.41 29.83 -51.80
C HIS A 875 -35.90 31.20 -51.30
N PHE A 876 -36.77 32.14 -50.92
CA PHE A 876 -36.39 33.53 -50.62
C PHE A 876 -36.10 33.85 -49.14
N GLU A 877 -36.26 32.90 -48.20
CA GLU A 877 -36.00 33.10 -46.75
C GLU A 877 -34.87 32.20 -46.19
N LYS A 878 -33.95 31.73 -47.04
CA LYS A 878 -32.76 30.98 -46.61
C LYS A 878 -31.60 31.96 -46.39
N HIS A 879 -31.15 32.11 -45.14
CA HIS A 879 -29.81 32.64 -44.88
C HIS A 879 -28.85 31.46 -44.79
N GLU A 880 -27.82 31.44 -45.64
CA GLU A 880 -26.77 30.41 -45.56
C GLU A 880 -25.96 30.61 -44.26
N ASN A 881 -25.48 29.50 -43.70
CA ASN A 881 -24.63 29.51 -42.52
C ASN A 881 -23.24 30.08 -42.91
N PHE A 882 -22.88 31.21 -42.31
CA PHE A 882 -21.75 32.01 -42.79
C PHE A 882 -20.59 32.16 -41.80
N THR A 883 -20.67 31.96 -40.49
CA THR A 883 -19.51 32.30 -39.62
C THR A 883 -18.27 31.46 -39.94
N LEU A 884 -18.41 30.13 -39.97
CA LEU A 884 -17.30 29.25 -40.34
C LEU A 884 -16.87 29.45 -41.80
N ASN A 885 -17.84 29.59 -42.70
CA ASN A 885 -17.57 29.80 -44.13
C ASN A 885 -16.95 31.17 -44.44
N LEU A 886 -17.26 32.23 -43.68
CA LEU A 886 -16.69 33.57 -43.84
C LEU A 886 -15.29 33.66 -43.23
N LEU A 887 -15.03 32.92 -42.14
CA LEU A 887 -13.70 32.81 -41.55
C LEU A 887 -12.79 31.90 -42.38
N SER A 888 -13.36 30.87 -43.02
CA SER A 888 -12.63 29.82 -43.74
C SER A 888 -11.55 30.35 -44.70
N PRO A 889 -11.79 31.35 -45.58
CA PRO A 889 -10.76 31.87 -46.48
C PRO A 889 -9.58 32.55 -45.78
N TYR A 890 -9.77 33.00 -44.54
CA TYR A 890 -8.76 33.72 -43.76
C TYR A 890 -7.98 32.81 -42.82
N ILE A 891 -8.39 31.54 -42.70
CA ILE A 891 -7.74 30.53 -41.89
C ILE A 891 -6.92 29.64 -42.83
N THR A 892 -5.61 29.55 -42.63
CA THR A 892 -4.75 28.72 -43.52
C THR A 892 -3.85 27.77 -42.75
N SER A 893 -3.64 28.03 -41.46
CA SER A 893 -2.66 27.31 -40.62
C SER A 893 -3.31 26.41 -39.57
N LEU A 894 -4.62 26.17 -39.68
CA LEU A 894 -5.39 25.47 -38.66
C LEU A 894 -4.95 24.01 -38.54
N LYS A 895 -4.65 23.60 -37.30
CA LYS A 895 -4.27 22.24 -36.93
C LYS A 895 -5.24 21.63 -35.92
N SER A 896 -5.90 22.43 -35.10
CA SER A 896 -6.87 21.97 -34.11
C SER A 896 -8.18 22.75 -34.25
N LEU A 897 -9.28 22.02 -34.38
CA LEU A 897 -10.62 22.57 -34.51
C LEU A 897 -11.58 21.87 -33.55
N THR A 898 -12.20 22.66 -32.68
CA THR A 898 -13.35 22.21 -31.90
C THR A 898 -14.58 23.04 -32.23
N LEU A 899 -15.65 22.39 -32.64
CA LEU A 899 -16.91 23.01 -33.04
C LEU A 899 -18.09 22.43 -32.26
N LYS A 900 -18.83 23.31 -31.61
CA LYS A 900 -20.09 23.00 -30.93
C LYS A 900 -21.18 23.96 -31.38
N PRO A 901 -21.77 23.75 -32.57
CA PRO A 901 -22.76 24.65 -33.13
C PRO A 901 -24.11 24.37 -32.48
N THR A 902 -24.80 25.42 -32.06
CA THR A 902 -26.08 25.32 -31.36
C THR A 902 -27.13 26.20 -32.05
N LYS A 903 -28.35 25.67 -32.20
CA LYS A 903 -29.57 26.38 -32.68
C LYS A 903 -29.64 26.80 -34.17
N ASN A 904 -28.99 26.08 -35.09
CA ASN A 904 -29.19 26.23 -36.55
C ASN A 904 -30.21 25.25 -37.14
N CYS A 905 -30.59 25.43 -38.42
CA CYS A 905 -31.20 24.37 -39.21
C CYS A 905 -30.19 23.21 -39.36
N LEU A 906 -30.62 21.99 -39.02
CA LEU A 906 -29.77 20.79 -38.99
C LEU A 906 -29.01 20.58 -40.30
N GLN A 907 -29.66 20.84 -41.44
CA GLN A 907 -29.06 20.69 -42.77
C GLN A 907 -28.01 21.78 -43.06
N CYS A 908 -28.25 23.03 -42.65
CA CYS A 908 -27.33 24.14 -42.90
C CYS A 908 -26.05 24.01 -42.06
N GLN A 909 -26.17 23.53 -40.82
CA GLN A 909 -25.05 23.22 -39.93
C GLN A 909 -24.15 22.14 -40.56
N PHE A 910 -24.75 21.06 -41.03
CA PHE A 910 -24.02 19.97 -41.68
C PHE A 910 -23.28 20.44 -42.94
N GLN A 911 -23.94 21.22 -43.81
CA GLN A 911 -23.32 21.77 -45.02
C GLN A 911 -22.14 22.71 -44.72
N SER A 912 -22.27 23.60 -43.72
CA SER A 912 -21.21 24.52 -43.31
C SER A 912 -19.96 23.77 -42.82
N ILE A 913 -20.14 22.73 -42.00
CA ILE A 913 -19.05 21.88 -41.50
C ILE A 913 -18.38 21.13 -42.66
N VAL A 914 -19.17 20.50 -43.53
CA VAL A 914 -18.67 19.77 -44.71
C VAL A 914 -17.85 20.68 -45.62
N GLN A 915 -18.38 21.86 -45.93
CA GLN A 915 -17.70 22.83 -46.78
C GLN A 915 -16.41 23.35 -46.14
N PHE A 916 -16.43 23.61 -44.83
CA PHE A 916 -15.24 23.97 -44.07
C PHE A 916 -14.18 22.86 -44.17
N LEU A 917 -14.51 21.64 -43.78
CA LEU A 917 -13.55 20.50 -43.80
C LEU A 917 -13.01 20.21 -45.20
N THR A 918 -13.81 20.46 -46.24
CA THR A 918 -13.37 20.33 -47.63
C THR A 918 -12.29 21.35 -48.01
N ASN A 919 -12.27 22.52 -47.38
CA ASN A 919 -11.31 23.58 -47.67
C ASN A 919 -10.06 23.56 -46.75
N HIS A 920 -10.05 22.74 -45.69
CA HIS A 920 -8.97 22.70 -44.68
C HIS A 920 -8.42 21.29 -44.50
N HIS A 921 -7.28 20.96 -45.11
CA HIS A 921 -6.77 19.57 -45.19
C HIS A 921 -5.72 19.14 -44.13
N ASN A 922 -5.28 20.08 -43.28
CA ASN A 922 -4.12 19.89 -42.40
C ASN A 922 -4.48 19.75 -40.91
N LEU A 923 -5.71 19.32 -40.59
CA LEU A 923 -6.12 19.15 -39.20
C LEU A 923 -5.44 17.94 -38.56
N HIS A 924 -4.88 18.15 -37.37
CA HIS A 924 -4.34 17.12 -36.48
C HIS A 924 -5.35 16.74 -35.40
N HIS A 925 -6.20 17.68 -34.98
CA HIS A 925 -7.23 17.45 -33.96
C HIS A 925 -8.58 18.00 -34.45
N LEU A 926 -9.60 17.15 -34.49
CA LEU A 926 -10.95 17.52 -34.90
C LEU A 926 -11.96 17.05 -33.85
N SER A 927 -12.72 17.98 -33.31
CA SER A 927 -13.78 17.74 -32.33
C SER A 927 -15.06 18.42 -32.80
N ILE A 928 -16.12 17.65 -33.06
CA ILE A 928 -17.38 18.17 -33.58
C ILE A 928 -18.53 17.62 -32.75
N SER A 929 -19.34 18.54 -32.20
CA SER A 929 -20.63 18.24 -31.60
C SER A 929 -21.76 18.61 -32.56
N MET A 930 -22.73 17.74 -32.78
CA MET A 930 -23.86 17.95 -33.68
C MET A 930 -25.18 17.48 -33.03
N HIS A 931 -26.30 17.82 -33.66
CA HIS A 931 -27.64 17.35 -33.29
C HIS A 931 -28.38 16.76 -34.51
N THR A 932 -27.64 16.33 -35.53
CA THR A 932 -28.14 16.19 -36.92
C THR A 932 -27.76 14.88 -37.59
N LEU A 933 -26.85 14.11 -36.99
CA LEU A 933 -26.29 12.93 -37.63
C LEU A 933 -27.34 11.82 -37.72
N ASN A 934 -27.57 11.40 -38.96
CA ASN A 934 -28.30 10.19 -39.30
C ASN A 934 -27.36 9.32 -40.16
N SER A 935 -27.74 8.08 -40.45
CA SER A 935 -26.89 7.15 -41.19
C SER A 935 -26.44 7.68 -42.57
N GLN A 936 -27.26 8.47 -43.26
CA GLN A 936 -26.93 9.03 -44.58
C GLN A 936 -25.92 10.19 -44.49
N ASN A 937 -26.17 11.19 -43.64
CA ASN A 937 -25.28 12.34 -43.49
C ASN A 937 -23.98 11.95 -42.76
N PHE A 938 -24.01 10.97 -41.85
CA PHE A 938 -22.82 10.44 -41.21
C PHE A 938 -21.85 9.81 -42.21
N HIS A 939 -22.34 8.99 -43.15
CA HIS A 939 -21.53 8.43 -44.23
C HIS A 939 -20.85 9.53 -45.07
N HIS A 940 -21.60 10.60 -45.39
CA HIS A 940 -21.05 11.72 -46.17
C HIS A 940 -19.92 12.45 -45.42
N LEU A 941 -20.11 12.74 -44.12
CA LEU A 941 -19.08 13.34 -43.26
C LEU A 941 -17.84 12.43 -43.14
N ASN A 942 -18.06 11.14 -42.93
CA ASN A 942 -17.01 10.12 -42.85
C ASN A 942 -16.17 10.10 -44.13
N THR A 943 -16.82 10.12 -45.29
CA THR A 943 -16.16 10.16 -46.61
C THR A 943 -15.31 11.42 -46.78
N ILE A 944 -15.83 12.58 -46.39
CA ILE A 944 -15.09 13.84 -46.50
C ILE A 944 -13.88 13.82 -45.58
N ILE A 945 -14.04 13.45 -44.31
CA ILE A 945 -12.92 13.44 -43.36
C ILE A 945 -11.84 12.44 -43.83
N SER A 946 -12.21 11.24 -44.29
CA SER A 946 -11.23 10.25 -44.77
C SER A 946 -10.48 10.70 -46.03
N GLN A 947 -11.14 11.43 -46.94
CA GLN A 947 -10.52 11.95 -48.15
C GLN A 947 -9.65 13.19 -47.88
N THR A 948 -10.09 14.06 -46.96
CA THR A 948 -9.51 15.40 -46.78
C THR A 948 -8.54 15.52 -45.60
N GLN A 949 -8.67 14.70 -44.55
CA GLN A 949 -7.94 14.84 -43.28
C GLN A 949 -6.92 13.73 -43.04
N LYS A 950 -5.92 13.60 -43.91
CA LYS A 950 -4.91 12.53 -43.82
C LYS A 950 -3.94 12.65 -42.64
N GLN A 951 -3.85 13.83 -42.01
CA GLN A 951 -2.94 14.10 -40.88
C GLN A 951 -3.65 14.04 -39.51
N LEU A 952 -4.90 13.58 -39.48
CA LEU A 952 -5.72 13.61 -38.29
C LEU A 952 -5.20 12.64 -37.23
N LYS A 953 -4.78 13.16 -36.08
CA LYS A 953 -4.26 12.38 -34.94
C LYS A 953 -5.33 12.04 -33.91
N SER A 954 -6.35 12.89 -33.77
CA SER A 954 -7.49 12.64 -32.88
C SER A 954 -8.80 13.11 -33.50
N LEU A 955 -9.84 12.29 -33.35
CA LEU A 955 -11.20 12.60 -33.78
C LEU A 955 -12.17 12.42 -32.61
N VAL A 956 -12.96 13.45 -32.33
CA VAL A 956 -14.07 13.40 -31.38
C VAL A 956 -15.36 13.76 -32.13
N LEU A 957 -16.28 12.82 -32.24
CA LEU A 957 -17.61 13.05 -32.81
C LEU A 957 -18.66 12.82 -31.73
N PHE A 958 -19.44 13.85 -31.46
CA PHE A 958 -20.57 13.79 -30.54
C PHE A 958 -21.83 14.20 -31.29
N ASP A 959 -22.88 13.38 -31.24
CA ASP A 959 -24.20 13.75 -31.75
C ASP A 959 -25.27 13.45 -30.71
N GLU A 960 -25.98 14.49 -30.27
CA GLU A 960 -26.97 14.35 -29.20
C GLU A 960 -28.14 13.44 -29.62
N ASN A 961 -28.58 13.48 -30.89
CA ASN A 961 -29.73 12.69 -31.35
C ASN A 961 -29.41 11.20 -31.46
N MET A 962 -28.26 10.84 -32.04
CA MET A 962 -27.79 9.45 -32.03
C MET A 962 -27.48 8.96 -30.63
N HIS A 963 -26.91 9.82 -29.78
CA HIS A 963 -26.64 9.50 -28.39
C HIS A 963 -27.93 9.26 -27.59
N MET A 964 -28.98 10.05 -27.80
CA MET A 964 -30.29 9.82 -27.20
C MET A 964 -30.94 8.52 -27.69
N LYS A 965 -30.76 8.14 -28.96
CA LYS A 965 -31.18 6.81 -29.44
C LYS A 965 -30.43 5.69 -28.73
N LEU A 966 -29.11 5.83 -28.55
CA LEU A 966 -28.28 4.88 -27.81
C LEU A 966 -28.76 4.73 -26.35
N ILE A 967 -28.96 5.85 -25.65
CA ILE A 967 -29.53 5.89 -24.30
C ILE A 967 -30.89 5.20 -24.27
N ASN A 968 -31.77 5.51 -25.22
CA ASN A 968 -33.11 4.92 -25.26
C ASN A 968 -33.06 3.42 -25.51
N SER A 969 -32.15 2.92 -26.34
CA SER A 969 -31.92 1.47 -26.51
C SER A 969 -31.42 0.81 -25.22
N PHE A 970 -30.47 1.43 -24.51
CA PHE A 970 -30.03 0.96 -23.18
C PHE A 970 -31.17 0.97 -22.16
N LYS A 971 -31.97 2.04 -22.16
CA LYS A 971 -33.13 2.22 -21.27
C LYS A 971 -34.19 1.17 -21.55
N SER A 972 -34.55 0.95 -22.81
CA SER A 972 -35.51 -0.07 -23.22
C SER A 972 -35.06 -1.48 -22.85
N TRP A 973 -33.78 -1.82 -23.02
CA TRP A 973 -33.24 -3.11 -22.61
C TRP A 973 -33.28 -3.31 -21.09
N TYR A 974 -32.83 -2.32 -20.32
CA TYR A 974 -32.71 -2.41 -18.86
C TYR A 974 -34.08 -2.35 -18.15
N VAL A 975 -35.02 -1.52 -18.65
CA VAL A 975 -36.40 -1.46 -18.13
C VAL A 975 -37.12 -2.81 -18.32
N HIS A 976 -36.80 -3.57 -19.37
CA HIS A 976 -37.44 -4.85 -19.65
C HIS A 976 -37.02 -5.98 -18.69
N GLN A 977 -35.97 -5.79 -17.89
CA GLN A 977 -35.40 -6.84 -17.02
C GLN A 977 -35.66 -6.63 -15.52
N ASN A 978 -35.88 -5.41 -15.01
CA ASN A 978 -35.76 -5.15 -13.55
C ASN A 978 -36.72 -4.11 -12.92
N GLU A 979 -37.92 -3.88 -13.46
CA GLU A 979 -39.01 -3.04 -12.88
C GLU A 979 -38.68 -2.14 -11.64
N LEU A 980 -37.80 -1.11 -11.75
CA LEU A 980 -37.71 0.16 -10.95
C LEU A 980 -36.37 0.94 -11.14
N LYS A 981 -36.30 2.14 -10.52
CA LYS A 981 -35.66 3.43 -10.93
C LYS A 981 -34.13 3.49 -11.17
N PHE A 982 -33.74 4.39 -12.09
CA PHE A 982 -32.48 4.43 -12.83
C PHE A 982 -31.55 5.62 -12.43
N ASP A 983 -31.02 5.64 -11.20
CA ASP A 983 -30.14 6.74 -10.74
C ASP A 983 -28.78 6.81 -11.46
N SER A 984 -28.37 5.73 -12.16
CA SER A 984 -27.18 5.66 -13.01
C SER A 984 -27.25 6.58 -14.24
N TYR A 985 -28.45 6.99 -14.68
CA TYR A 985 -28.62 7.93 -15.79
C TYR A 985 -28.13 9.33 -15.42
N LYS A 986 -28.34 9.76 -14.17
CA LYS A 986 -27.83 11.05 -13.67
C LYS A 986 -26.31 11.08 -13.70
N ASN A 987 -25.64 9.97 -13.39
CA ASN A 987 -24.18 9.86 -13.46
C ASN A 987 -23.67 9.82 -14.90
N PHE A 988 -24.42 9.21 -15.82
CA PHE A 988 -24.16 9.27 -17.26
C PHE A 988 -24.30 10.70 -17.80
N GLU A 989 -25.36 11.42 -17.44
CA GLU A 989 -25.54 12.84 -17.79
C GLU A 989 -24.44 13.73 -17.18
N ILE A 990 -23.99 13.44 -15.96
CA ILE A 990 -22.85 14.11 -15.31
C ILE A 990 -21.56 13.85 -16.11
N GLU A 991 -21.31 12.61 -16.53
CA GLU A 991 -20.16 12.27 -17.37
C GLU A 991 -20.24 13.00 -18.72
N VAL A 992 -21.39 13.03 -19.37
CA VAL A 992 -21.61 13.77 -20.63
C VAL A 992 -21.33 15.27 -20.43
N ALA A 993 -21.82 15.86 -19.34
CA ALA A 993 -21.57 17.26 -19.00
C ALA A 993 -20.09 17.54 -18.66
N ALA A 994 -19.39 16.57 -18.08
CA ALA A 994 -17.96 16.66 -17.77
C ALA A 994 -17.11 16.51 -19.05
N GLN A 995 -17.49 15.63 -19.96
CA GLN A 995 -16.83 15.41 -21.25
C GLN A 995 -17.09 16.57 -22.24
N ASP A 996 -18.19 17.30 -22.11
CA ASP A 996 -18.38 18.57 -22.81
C ASP A 996 -17.37 19.64 -22.33
N LYS A 997 -16.75 19.48 -21.16
CA LYS A 997 -15.73 20.38 -20.62
C LYS A 997 -14.30 19.91 -20.88
N GLU A 998 -14.06 18.59 -20.90
CA GLU A 998 -12.74 17.97 -21.08
C GLU A 998 -12.71 17.03 -22.29
N GLU A 999 -11.99 17.45 -23.35
CA GLU A 999 -11.95 16.76 -24.65
C GLU A 999 -10.94 15.59 -24.70
N SER A 1000 -10.43 15.12 -23.56
CA SER A 1000 -9.45 14.04 -23.51
C SER A 1000 -10.04 12.70 -23.99
N VAL A 1001 -9.28 11.99 -24.83
CA VAL A 1001 -9.72 10.73 -25.49
C VAL A 1001 -9.56 9.51 -24.57
N TYR A 1002 -9.12 9.67 -23.32
CA TYR A 1002 -8.69 8.55 -22.46
C TYR A 1002 -9.16 8.58 -21.00
N THR A 1003 -9.96 9.56 -20.57
CA THR A 1003 -10.39 9.66 -19.17
C THR A 1003 -11.91 9.73 -19.06
N TYR A 1004 -12.45 8.96 -18.11
CA TYR A 1004 -13.79 9.16 -17.59
C TYR A 1004 -13.67 10.01 -16.33
N ASN A 1005 -14.57 10.97 -16.14
CA ASN A 1005 -14.52 11.91 -15.01
C ASN A 1005 -15.45 11.52 -13.86
N SER A 1006 -16.30 10.51 -14.04
CA SER A 1006 -17.20 9.96 -13.05
C SER A 1006 -16.83 8.53 -12.69
N ALA A 1007 -16.36 8.31 -11.46
CA ALA A 1007 -16.06 6.98 -10.90
C ALA A 1007 -17.31 6.06 -10.92
N THR A 1008 -18.51 6.63 -10.77
CA THR A 1008 -19.76 5.87 -10.85
C THR A 1008 -20.05 5.38 -12.27
N PHE A 1009 -19.70 6.18 -13.28
CA PHE A 1009 -19.81 5.77 -14.69
C PHE A 1009 -18.75 4.71 -15.05
N GLU A 1010 -17.54 4.86 -14.53
CA GLU A 1010 -16.49 3.86 -14.66
C GLU A 1010 -16.91 2.51 -14.07
N LYS A 1011 -17.48 2.52 -12.87
CA LYS A 1011 -18.02 1.32 -12.20
C LYS A 1011 -19.19 0.71 -12.98
N PHE A 1012 -20.04 1.53 -13.60
CA PHE A 1012 -21.09 1.03 -14.49
C PHE A 1012 -20.52 0.30 -15.70
N ASN A 1013 -19.56 0.90 -16.43
CA ASN A 1013 -18.94 0.26 -17.59
C ASN A 1013 -18.25 -1.05 -17.20
N LYS A 1014 -17.58 -1.10 -16.04
CA LYS A 1014 -16.99 -2.33 -15.49
C LYS A 1014 -18.03 -3.43 -15.26
N ASN A 1015 -19.12 -3.10 -14.58
CA ASN A 1015 -20.14 -4.07 -14.18
C ASN A 1015 -20.95 -4.62 -15.35
N TYR A 1016 -21.04 -3.87 -16.45
CA TYR A 1016 -21.83 -4.24 -17.63
C TYR A 1016 -20.98 -4.38 -18.91
N GLU A 1017 -19.69 -4.70 -18.79
CA GLU A 1017 -18.73 -4.71 -19.91
C GLU A 1017 -19.20 -5.55 -21.13
N SER A 1018 -19.69 -6.75 -20.88
CA SER A 1018 -20.09 -7.70 -21.94
C SER A 1018 -21.30 -7.19 -22.72
N LEU A 1019 -22.23 -6.54 -22.03
CA LEU A 1019 -23.40 -5.93 -22.66
C LEU A 1019 -23.01 -4.70 -23.48
N LEU A 1020 -22.14 -3.86 -22.92
CA LEU A 1020 -21.60 -2.69 -23.60
C LEU A 1020 -20.96 -3.09 -24.94
N ILE A 1021 -20.17 -4.17 -24.96
CA ILE A 1021 -19.56 -4.72 -26.17
C ILE A 1021 -20.61 -5.19 -27.19
N LEU A 1022 -21.64 -5.92 -26.76
CA LEU A 1022 -22.70 -6.42 -27.65
C LEU A 1022 -23.54 -5.28 -28.25
N LEU A 1023 -23.83 -4.25 -27.47
CA LEU A 1023 -24.59 -3.11 -27.96
C LEU A 1023 -23.78 -2.31 -28.98
N TRP A 1024 -22.50 -2.04 -28.70
CA TRP A 1024 -21.63 -1.38 -29.67
C TRP A 1024 -21.44 -2.20 -30.93
N LYS A 1025 -21.39 -3.54 -30.85
CA LYS A 1025 -21.43 -4.40 -32.04
C LYS A 1025 -22.67 -4.15 -32.91
N SER A 1026 -23.85 -4.04 -32.30
CA SER A 1026 -25.10 -3.76 -33.01
C SER A 1026 -25.10 -2.37 -33.66
N ILE A 1027 -24.69 -1.35 -32.91
CA ILE A 1027 -24.72 0.05 -33.38
C ILE A 1027 -23.71 0.28 -34.50
N LEU A 1028 -22.52 -0.31 -34.38
CA LEU A 1028 -21.51 -0.23 -35.44
C LEU A 1028 -22.05 -0.81 -36.75
N ALA A 1029 -22.88 -1.85 -36.70
CA ALA A 1029 -23.54 -2.41 -37.87
C ALA A 1029 -24.66 -1.51 -38.42
N ASP A 1030 -25.53 -0.97 -37.56
CA ASP A 1030 -26.69 -0.15 -37.97
C ASP A 1030 -26.31 1.17 -38.66
N TYR A 1031 -25.17 1.75 -38.28
CA TYR A 1031 -24.66 3.01 -38.82
C TYR A 1031 -23.48 2.83 -39.77
N LYS A 1032 -23.18 1.59 -40.17
CA LYS A 1032 -22.06 1.22 -41.05
C LYS A 1032 -20.71 1.83 -40.63
N LEU A 1033 -20.43 1.83 -39.33
CA LEU A 1033 -19.16 2.33 -38.80
C LEU A 1033 -17.98 1.38 -39.09
N ASP A 1034 -18.23 0.22 -39.69
CA ASP A 1034 -17.19 -0.57 -40.34
C ASP A 1034 -16.48 0.23 -41.47
N GLU A 1035 -17.19 1.14 -42.15
CA GLU A 1035 -16.59 2.05 -43.14
C GLU A 1035 -15.70 3.13 -42.50
N LEU A 1036 -15.85 3.39 -41.20
CA LEU A 1036 -14.96 4.25 -40.41
C LEU A 1036 -13.53 3.68 -40.37
N MET A 1037 -13.34 2.38 -40.65
CA MET A 1037 -12.03 1.75 -40.86
C MET A 1037 -11.23 2.36 -42.02
N SER A 1038 -11.88 3.01 -42.98
CA SER A 1038 -11.18 3.77 -44.05
C SER A 1038 -10.49 5.03 -43.51
N LEU A 1039 -11.05 5.63 -42.46
CA LEU A 1039 -10.57 6.82 -41.76
C LEU A 1039 -9.44 6.48 -40.77
N VAL A 1040 -9.53 5.27 -40.21
CA VAL A 1040 -8.63 4.66 -39.23
C VAL A 1040 -7.20 4.48 -39.72
N GLY A 1041 -6.96 4.41 -41.04
CA GLY A 1041 -5.61 4.43 -41.60
C GLY A 1041 -4.80 5.68 -41.21
N CYS A 1042 -5.48 6.80 -40.90
CA CYS A 1042 -4.86 8.09 -40.66
C CYS A 1042 -4.68 8.45 -39.17
N ILE A 1043 -5.41 7.80 -38.24
CA ILE A 1043 -5.46 8.17 -36.81
C ILE A 1043 -4.59 7.20 -35.97
N ASP A 1044 -3.40 7.64 -35.56
CA ASP A 1044 -2.49 6.85 -34.69
C ASP A 1044 -2.80 6.96 -33.17
N GLY A 1045 -3.87 7.67 -32.77
CA GLY A 1045 -4.05 8.13 -31.38
C GLY A 1045 -5.43 7.96 -30.76
N GLY A 1046 -6.24 6.98 -31.21
CA GLY A 1046 -7.59 6.76 -30.69
C GLY A 1046 -8.61 7.82 -31.12
N PHE A 1047 -9.89 7.50 -30.97
CA PHE A 1047 -11.00 8.40 -31.32
C PHE A 1047 -12.13 8.24 -30.31
N LYS A 1048 -12.92 9.29 -30.10
CA LYS A 1048 -14.07 9.27 -29.19
C LYS A 1048 -15.36 9.41 -30.00
N LEU A 1049 -16.29 8.48 -29.80
CA LEU A 1049 -17.63 8.54 -30.38
C LEU A 1049 -18.67 8.53 -29.27
N TYR A 1050 -19.57 9.51 -29.28
CA TYR A 1050 -20.73 9.55 -28.38
C TYR A 1050 -20.37 9.40 -26.88
N GLY A 1051 -19.18 9.88 -26.48
CA GLY A 1051 -18.66 9.83 -25.11
C GLY A 1051 -17.85 8.59 -24.74
N PHE A 1052 -17.74 7.60 -25.64
CA PHE A 1052 -16.93 6.39 -25.43
C PHE A 1052 -15.61 6.46 -26.18
N ASN A 1053 -14.55 5.99 -25.52
CA ASN A 1053 -13.19 6.01 -26.07
C ASN A 1053 -12.93 4.74 -26.87
N PHE A 1054 -12.55 4.90 -28.13
CA PHE A 1054 -12.21 3.80 -29.01
C PHE A 1054 -10.75 3.90 -29.44
N ARG A 1055 -10.16 2.75 -29.74
CA ARG A 1055 -8.89 2.69 -30.45
C ARG A 1055 -8.94 1.61 -31.50
N VAL A 1056 -8.10 1.76 -32.52
CA VAL A 1056 -7.93 0.71 -33.53
C VAL A 1056 -6.55 0.11 -33.39
N VAL A 1057 -6.53 -1.22 -33.37
CA VAL A 1057 -5.31 -2.00 -33.50
C VAL A 1057 -5.11 -2.31 -34.98
N LYS A 1058 -4.37 -1.44 -35.68
CA LYS A 1058 -4.15 -1.50 -37.15
C LYS A 1058 -3.64 -2.87 -37.60
N GLU A 1059 -2.68 -3.44 -36.87
CA GLU A 1059 -2.05 -4.74 -37.15
C GLU A 1059 -3.04 -5.91 -37.15
N ARG A 1060 -4.11 -5.80 -36.35
CA ARG A 1060 -5.13 -6.85 -36.18
C ARG A 1060 -6.46 -6.49 -36.86
N LYS A 1061 -6.52 -5.36 -37.56
CA LYS A 1061 -7.74 -4.79 -38.17
C LYS A 1061 -8.95 -4.81 -37.20
N LEU A 1062 -8.72 -4.37 -35.98
CA LEU A 1062 -9.67 -4.54 -34.87
C LEU A 1062 -10.01 -3.20 -34.22
N ILE A 1063 -11.30 -2.98 -33.94
CA ILE A 1063 -11.78 -1.85 -33.14
C ILE A 1063 -11.99 -2.31 -31.71
N GLN A 1064 -11.41 -1.56 -30.75
CA GLN A 1064 -11.59 -1.78 -29.32
C GLN A 1064 -12.26 -0.57 -28.65
N VAL A 1065 -13.13 -0.83 -27.67
CA VAL A 1065 -13.72 0.18 -26.79
C VAL A 1065 -13.06 0.14 -25.42
N TYR A 1066 -12.75 1.30 -24.85
CA TYR A 1066 -12.24 1.43 -23.50
C TYR A 1066 -13.38 1.29 -22.49
N VAL A 1067 -13.26 0.35 -21.56
CA VAL A 1067 -14.29 0.08 -20.56
C VAL A 1067 -14.06 0.91 -19.30
N CYS A 1068 -12.89 0.76 -18.65
CA CYS A 1068 -12.46 1.50 -17.48
C CYS A 1068 -10.97 1.26 -17.18
N GLU A 1069 -10.38 1.91 -16.18
CA GLU A 1069 -8.95 1.75 -15.85
C GLU A 1069 -8.64 0.30 -15.44
N SER A 1070 -9.47 -0.28 -14.59
CA SER A 1070 -9.28 -1.66 -14.11
C SER A 1070 -9.51 -2.75 -15.17
N VAL A 1071 -10.16 -2.43 -16.29
CA VAL A 1071 -10.52 -3.41 -17.34
C VAL A 1071 -9.77 -3.17 -18.65
N GLY A 1072 -9.46 -1.92 -18.97
CA GLY A 1072 -8.79 -1.51 -20.20
C GLY A 1072 -9.69 -1.57 -21.44
N TYR A 1073 -9.06 -1.83 -22.59
CA TYR A 1073 -9.71 -1.92 -23.90
C TYR A 1073 -10.23 -3.33 -24.19
N LYS A 1074 -11.44 -3.42 -24.74
CA LYS A 1074 -12.08 -4.68 -25.15
C LYS A 1074 -12.49 -4.67 -26.62
N ASP A 1075 -12.42 -5.84 -27.23
CA ASP A 1075 -12.65 -6.04 -28.66
C ASP A 1075 -14.15 -5.91 -28.99
N VAL A 1076 -14.48 -4.99 -29.90
CA VAL A 1076 -15.86 -4.81 -30.36
C VAL A 1076 -16.07 -5.38 -31.75
N MET A 1077 -15.19 -5.13 -32.71
CA MET A 1077 -15.40 -5.64 -34.08
C MET A 1077 -14.08 -6.03 -34.74
N PHE A 1078 -14.08 -7.21 -35.37
CA PHE A 1078 -13.02 -7.69 -36.26
C PHE A 1078 -13.40 -7.36 -37.71
N HIS A 1079 -12.52 -6.67 -38.43
CA HIS A 1079 -12.68 -6.42 -39.86
C HIS A 1079 -11.79 -7.39 -40.63
N TYR A 1080 -12.37 -8.29 -41.43
CA TYR A 1080 -11.62 -9.21 -42.28
C TYR A 1080 -11.04 -8.49 -43.51
#